data_AF-A0A510TPN5-F1
#
_entry.id   AF-A0A510TPN5-F1
#
_cell.length_a   1.000
_cell.length_b   1.000
_cell.length_c   1.000
_cell.angle_alpha   90.00
_cell.angle_beta   90.00
_cell.angle_gamma   90.00
#
_symmetry.space_group_name_H-M   'P 1'
#
loop_
_entity.id
_entity.type
_entity.pdbx_description
1 polymer ?
#
loop_
_entity_poly.entity_id
_entity_poly.type
_entity_poly.pdbx_seq_one_letter_code
_entity_poly.pdbx_strand_id
1 'polypeptide(L)'
;MIGAVVALAAGMLVTLAPAAHAAAGATLPFTSVEAESASTTGTRIGPDYTQGSLASEASGRQAVRLAPGQRVEFTVPRAANAVNVSYSVPDGQSGSLNVYVNGVKLARTLPVTAKYSYIDTGWITGSKTHHFYDDARMQLGRDVQAGDRVAFEAAGTQVTVDVADFEQVAAAAAQPAGSVSVVSKGADPSGNGDSTQAFRDAIAAARGAVVWIPPGDYRLTSSLSGVQNVTLQGAGSWHSVVHTSRFIDQTSSSGGVHIKDFAVLGEVTERVDSSPDNFVNGSLGPNSSVSGMWLQHLKVGLWLTGNNDNLVVENNRVLDTTADGLNLNGTAKGVRVRNNFLRNQGDDALAMWSLYAPDTDSSFENNTISQPNLANGIAVYGGTDITVRGNLVSDTNALGSGIAISNQKFLDPFSPLSGTITVDGNTLVRTGALNPNWGHPMGALRVDSYDSAIDATVNITNTTITDSPYSAFEFVSGGGQGRPVRGVNVTGATVRNTGTVVVQAEAPGAAVFRDVTATQVGSAGVYNCPYPANSGAFTLTDGGGNSGWAGTWSDCSSWPQPGQGNPAPDPGRNLAKGRPATATGSQDVYTPGKAVDGDAGTYWESANNAFPQSLTVDLGSSYAVRRVVLKLPPSTAWGARTQTVTVLGSTDGSAWSTALGAQGYRFDPATGNTATVSLPSGTNLRYLRLSVSANTGWPAGQFSEVEAYLGS
;
A
#
# COMPACT_ATOMS: atom_id res chain seq x y z
N MET A 1 -63.64 30.14 -20.20
CA MET A 1 -62.40 30.12 -21.00
C MET A 1 -61.52 31.28 -20.56
N ILE A 2 -60.56 31.01 -19.69
CA ILE A 2 -59.50 31.95 -19.30
C ILE A 2 -58.22 31.12 -19.36
N GLY A 3 -57.35 31.44 -20.30
CA GLY A 3 -56.11 30.70 -20.57
C GLY A 3 -55.04 31.02 -19.53
N ALA A 4 -54.52 29.98 -18.89
CA ALA A 4 -53.35 30.06 -18.03
C ALA A 4 -52.08 29.84 -18.86
N VAL A 5 -51.19 30.84 -18.83
CA VAL A 5 -49.85 30.78 -19.41
C VAL A 5 -48.97 29.95 -18.48
N VAL A 6 -48.50 28.80 -18.96
CA VAL A 6 -47.52 27.94 -18.27
C VAL A 6 -46.12 28.40 -18.68
N ALA A 7 -45.36 28.92 -17.71
CA ALA A 7 -43.95 29.22 -17.89
C ALA A 7 -43.12 27.92 -17.76
N LEU A 8 -42.40 27.55 -18.82
CA LEU A 8 -41.38 26.50 -18.76
C LEU A 8 -40.12 27.07 -18.09
N ALA A 9 -39.78 26.54 -16.91
CA ALA A 9 -38.46 26.70 -16.32
C ALA A 9 -37.55 25.58 -16.86
N ALA A 10 -36.57 25.94 -17.69
CA ALA A 10 -35.51 25.03 -18.10
C ALA A 10 -34.56 24.80 -16.93
N GLY A 11 -34.60 23.59 -16.35
CA GLY A 11 -33.63 23.16 -15.34
C GLY A 11 -32.26 22.97 -15.97
N MET A 12 -31.29 23.81 -15.61
CA MET A 12 -29.88 23.54 -15.88
C MET A 12 -29.46 22.30 -15.09
N LEU A 13 -29.12 21.21 -15.79
CA LEU A 13 -28.36 20.11 -15.23
C LEU A 13 -26.97 20.62 -14.87
N VAL A 14 -26.73 20.86 -13.57
CA VAL A 14 -25.40 21.06 -13.03
C VAL A 14 -24.75 19.68 -12.93
N THR A 15 -23.92 19.33 -13.91
CA THR A 15 -22.98 18.22 -13.75
C THR A 15 -21.93 18.65 -12.74
N LEU A 16 -22.11 18.28 -11.47
CA LEU A 16 -21.04 18.36 -10.49
C LEU A 16 -19.91 17.45 -10.98
N ALA A 17 -18.75 18.02 -11.30
CA ALA A 17 -17.55 17.23 -11.47
C ALA A 17 -17.32 16.42 -10.18
N PRO A 18 -17.00 15.12 -10.25
CA PRO A 18 -16.71 14.35 -9.05
C PRO A 18 -15.57 15.04 -8.30
N ALA A 19 -15.77 15.30 -7.01
CA ALA A 19 -14.74 15.84 -6.15
C ALA A 19 -13.49 14.94 -6.27
N ALA A 20 -12.31 15.54 -6.46
CA ALA A 20 -11.06 14.82 -6.40
C ALA A 20 -10.96 14.16 -5.02
N HIS A 21 -11.07 12.84 -4.98
CA HIS A 21 -10.89 12.09 -3.74
C HIS A 21 -9.43 12.25 -3.29
N ALA A 22 -9.22 12.43 -1.98
CA ALA A 22 -7.89 12.38 -1.39
C ALA A 22 -7.23 11.03 -1.73
N ALA A 23 -5.90 11.00 -1.87
CA ALA A 23 -5.18 9.75 -2.07
C ALA A 23 -5.50 8.77 -0.93
N ALA A 24 -5.84 7.52 -1.27
CA ALA A 24 -6.09 6.47 -0.29
C ALA A 24 -4.79 6.08 0.43
N GLY A 25 -4.94 5.48 1.61
CA GLY A 25 -3.85 5.03 2.47
C GLY A 25 -3.52 6.00 3.59
N ALA A 26 -2.53 5.61 4.39
CA ALA A 26 -2.00 6.40 5.48
C ALA A 26 -1.14 7.56 4.97
N THR A 27 -1.25 8.69 5.64
CA THR A 27 -0.29 9.80 5.56
C THR A 27 0.92 9.46 6.43
N LEU A 28 2.03 9.14 5.78
CA LEU A 28 3.23 8.59 6.41
C LEU A 28 4.41 9.58 6.35
N PRO A 29 5.27 9.63 7.39
CA PRO A 29 6.44 10.51 7.41
C PRO A 29 7.62 9.98 6.57
N PHE A 30 7.41 8.88 5.86
CA PHE A 30 8.40 8.24 4.99
C PHE A 30 7.88 8.09 3.56
N THR A 31 8.77 7.74 2.64
CA THR A 31 8.42 7.37 1.26
C THR A 31 9.16 6.10 0.87
N SER A 32 8.41 5.10 0.41
CA SER A 32 8.92 3.84 -0.10
C SER A 32 9.41 3.98 -1.55
N VAL A 33 10.52 3.32 -1.88
CA VAL A 33 11.07 3.22 -3.24
C VAL A 33 11.40 1.76 -3.51
N GLU A 34 10.76 1.19 -4.54
CA GLU A 34 10.97 -0.21 -4.93
C GLU A 34 12.39 -0.42 -5.47
N ALA A 35 13.05 -1.51 -5.08
CA ALA A 35 14.44 -1.78 -5.46
C ALA A 35 14.59 -2.03 -6.96
N GLU A 36 13.60 -2.65 -7.61
CA GLU A 36 13.58 -2.87 -9.05
C GLU A 36 13.38 -1.57 -9.85
N SER A 37 12.97 -0.47 -9.22
CA SER A 37 12.98 0.85 -9.84
C SER A 37 14.38 1.49 -9.84
N ALA A 38 15.24 1.08 -8.88
CA ALA A 38 16.55 1.66 -8.64
C ALA A 38 17.65 1.12 -9.58
N SER A 39 18.81 1.80 -9.54
CA SER A 39 20.02 1.34 -10.24
C SER A 39 20.62 0.16 -9.48
N THR A 40 21.09 -0.87 -10.18
CA THR A 40 21.65 -2.04 -9.49
C THR A 40 22.68 -2.77 -10.33
N THR A 41 23.63 -3.41 -9.64
CA THR A 41 24.55 -4.41 -10.21
C THR A 41 24.09 -5.85 -9.95
N GLY A 42 22.98 -6.04 -9.24
CA GLY A 42 22.34 -7.31 -8.95
C GLY A 42 21.37 -7.77 -10.03
N THR A 43 20.55 -8.78 -9.69
CA THR A 43 19.57 -9.39 -10.61
C THR A 43 18.16 -9.09 -10.15
N ARG A 44 17.34 -8.47 -11.01
CA ARG A 44 15.90 -8.29 -10.75
C ARG A 44 15.18 -9.64 -10.82
N ILE A 45 14.23 -9.87 -9.92
CA ILE A 45 13.32 -11.02 -9.93
C ILE A 45 11.87 -10.55 -10.13
N GLY A 46 10.98 -11.46 -10.55
CA GLY A 46 9.57 -11.15 -10.78
C GLY A 46 9.29 -10.31 -12.04
N PRO A 47 8.01 -9.94 -12.29
CA PRO A 47 6.87 -10.16 -11.40
C PRO A 47 6.38 -11.62 -11.42
N ASP A 48 6.00 -12.15 -10.26
CA ASP A 48 5.41 -13.49 -10.11
C ASP A 48 4.32 -13.46 -9.02
N TYR A 49 3.20 -14.15 -9.24
CA TYR A 49 2.10 -14.29 -8.28
C TYR A 49 1.96 -15.73 -7.76
N THR A 50 2.86 -16.62 -8.16
CA THR A 50 2.83 -18.03 -7.77
C THR A 50 3.01 -18.16 -6.27
N GLN A 51 1.99 -18.70 -5.58
CA GLN A 51 2.00 -18.89 -4.13
C GLN A 51 3.27 -19.64 -3.66
N GLY A 52 3.96 -19.04 -2.69
CA GLY A 52 5.18 -19.56 -2.07
C GLY A 52 6.46 -19.27 -2.87
N SER A 53 6.41 -18.39 -3.87
CA SER A 53 7.61 -17.89 -4.53
C SER A 53 8.17 -16.67 -3.79
N LEU A 54 9.48 -16.46 -3.87
CA LEU A 54 10.10 -15.26 -3.29
C LEU A 54 9.61 -13.96 -3.95
N ALA A 55 9.28 -14.00 -5.24
CA ALA A 55 8.79 -12.83 -5.96
C ALA A 55 7.32 -12.52 -5.63
N SER A 56 6.48 -13.52 -5.31
CA SER A 56 5.09 -13.25 -4.92
C SER A 56 4.99 -12.45 -3.63
N GLU A 57 5.92 -12.63 -2.69
CA GLU A 57 5.92 -11.90 -1.42
C GLU A 57 6.67 -10.55 -1.45
N ALA A 58 7.25 -10.17 -2.59
CA ALA A 58 7.90 -8.88 -2.75
C ALA A 58 6.87 -7.78 -3.06
N SER A 59 7.04 -6.57 -2.52
CA SER A 59 6.26 -5.41 -2.96
C SER A 59 6.37 -5.24 -4.48
N GLY A 60 5.26 -4.90 -5.14
CA GLY A 60 5.26 -4.85 -6.62
C GLY A 60 5.44 -6.20 -7.32
N ARG A 61 5.56 -7.29 -6.55
CA ARG A 61 5.91 -8.65 -6.99
C ARG A 61 7.32 -8.78 -7.55
N GLN A 62 8.18 -7.80 -7.31
CA GLN A 62 9.53 -7.73 -7.87
C GLN A 62 10.53 -7.34 -6.79
N ALA A 63 11.78 -7.75 -6.95
CA ALA A 63 12.85 -7.37 -6.03
C ALA A 63 14.20 -7.44 -6.74
N VAL A 64 15.28 -7.08 -6.05
CA VAL A 64 16.65 -7.14 -6.55
C VAL A 64 17.51 -8.07 -5.70
N ARG A 65 17.92 -9.20 -6.28
CA ARG A 65 18.83 -10.15 -5.64
C ARG A 65 20.29 -9.74 -5.83
N LEU A 66 20.99 -9.57 -4.71
CA LEU A 66 22.39 -9.15 -4.60
C LEU A 66 23.24 -10.32 -4.09
N ALA A 67 24.19 -10.79 -4.91
CA ALA A 67 25.32 -11.58 -4.41
C ALA A 67 26.30 -10.67 -3.65
N PRO A 68 27.18 -11.22 -2.78
CA PRO A 68 28.22 -10.43 -2.13
C PRO A 68 29.02 -9.56 -3.11
N GLY A 69 29.17 -8.28 -2.80
CA GLY A 69 29.78 -7.26 -3.65
C GLY A 69 28.83 -6.59 -4.66
N GLN A 70 27.61 -7.07 -4.84
CA GLN A 70 26.58 -6.40 -5.64
C GLN A 70 25.77 -5.43 -4.78
N ARG A 71 25.20 -4.41 -5.44
CA ARG A 71 24.45 -3.35 -4.76
C ARG A 71 23.21 -2.89 -5.51
N VAL A 72 22.29 -2.30 -4.78
CA VAL A 72 21.19 -1.47 -5.30
C VAL A 72 21.38 -0.03 -4.78
N GLU A 73 21.18 0.96 -5.64
CA GLU A 73 21.40 2.38 -5.36
C GLU A 73 20.14 3.20 -5.68
N PHE A 74 19.53 3.69 -4.61
CA PHE A 74 18.31 4.48 -4.62
C PHE A 74 18.61 5.96 -4.82
N THR A 75 17.75 6.65 -5.58
CA THR A 75 17.62 8.11 -5.48
C THR A 75 16.69 8.40 -4.31
N VAL A 76 17.19 9.16 -3.33
CA VAL A 76 16.41 9.55 -2.16
C VAL A 76 15.21 10.41 -2.61
N PRO A 77 13.97 10.06 -2.22
CA PRO A 77 12.76 10.72 -2.74
C PRO A 77 12.41 12.01 -1.97
N ARG A 78 12.92 12.18 -0.75
CA ARG A 78 12.61 13.28 0.17
C ARG A 78 13.72 13.44 1.22
N ALA A 79 13.72 14.52 1.98
CA ALA A 79 14.59 14.63 3.15
C ALA A 79 14.41 13.40 4.06
N ALA A 80 15.53 12.79 4.46
CA ALA A 80 15.53 11.61 5.32
C ALA A 80 16.82 11.54 6.14
N ASN A 81 16.76 10.89 7.30
CA ASN A 81 17.93 10.58 8.13
C ASN A 81 17.90 9.15 8.68
N ALA A 82 16.87 8.39 8.31
CA ALA A 82 16.74 6.98 8.62
C ALA A 82 16.19 6.21 7.42
N VAL A 83 16.49 4.92 7.40
CA VAL A 83 16.02 3.99 6.38
C VAL A 83 15.41 2.77 7.06
N ASN A 84 14.37 2.22 6.45
CA ASN A 84 13.89 0.88 6.71
C ASN A 84 13.90 0.11 5.38
N VAL A 85 14.43 -1.10 5.36
CA VAL A 85 14.60 -1.88 4.13
C VAL A 85 13.92 -3.21 4.33
N SER A 86 12.96 -3.54 3.48
CA SER A 86 12.42 -4.90 3.40
C SER A 86 13.32 -5.75 2.52
N TYR A 87 13.71 -6.92 3.01
CA TYR A 87 14.70 -7.78 2.39
C TYR A 87 14.44 -9.24 2.71
N SER A 88 15.05 -10.13 1.96
CA SER A 88 15.12 -11.56 2.25
C SER A 88 16.56 -12.04 2.14
N VAL A 89 16.99 -12.91 3.06
CA VAL A 89 18.24 -13.67 2.96
C VAL A 89 17.92 -15.16 3.05
N PRO A 90 18.75 -16.06 2.50
CA PRO A 90 18.46 -17.49 2.56
C PRO A 90 18.22 -18.00 3.98
N ASP A 91 17.30 -18.95 4.12
CA ASP A 91 16.95 -19.57 5.40
C ASP A 91 18.20 -20.06 6.17
N GLY A 92 18.18 -19.86 7.49
CA GLY A 92 19.29 -20.15 8.40
C GLY A 92 20.49 -19.20 8.28
N GLN A 93 20.45 -18.18 7.42
CA GLN A 93 21.56 -17.24 7.23
C GLN A 93 21.28 -15.87 7.85
N SER A 94 22.38 -15.17 8.14
CA SER A 94 22.38 -13.76 8.53
C SER A 94 23.61 -13.07 7.95
N GLY A 95 23.62 -11.75 7.94
CA GLY A 95 24.69 -10.95 7.37
C GLY A 95 24.48 -9.46 7.57
N SER A 96 25.02 -8.67 6.65
CA SER A 96 24.82 -7.23 6.63
C SER A 96 24.85 -6.65 5.21
N LEU A 97 24.16 -5.54 5.04
CA LEU A 97 24.30 -4.63 3.91
C LEU A 97 25.24 -3.49 4.31
N ASN A 98 26.31 -3.31 3.54
CA ASN A 98 27.10 -2.07 3.59
C ASN A 98 26.21 -0.93 3.09
N VAL A 99 26.18 0.19 3.82
CA VAL A 99 25.40 1.37 3.45
C VAL A 99 26.32 2.46 2.94
N TYR A 100 25.99 3.06 1.80
CA TYR A 100 26.72 4.17 1.21
C TYR A 100 25.79 5.38 1.05
N VAL A 101 26.31 6.58 1.32
CA VAL A 101 25.63 7.85 1.03
C VAL A 101 26.51 8.63 0.07
N ASN A 102 25.99 8.95 -1.11
CA ASN A 102 26.70 9.65 -2.18
C ASN A 102 28.07 9.02 -2.49
N GLY A 103 28.09 7.68 -2.56
CA GLY A 103 29.30 6.88 -2.83
C GLY A 103 30.25 6.69 -1.64
N VAL A 104 29.99 7.33 -0.48
CA VAL A 104 30.82 7.19 0.72
C VAL A 104 30.22 6.12 1.64
N LYS A 105 31.01 5.09 1.95
CA LYS A 105 30.61 4.02 2.88
C LYS A 105 30.44 4.58 4.29
N LEU A 106 29.31 4.29 4.93
CA LEU A 106 29.08 4.59 6.34
C LEU A 106 29.82 3.58 7.23
N ALA A 107 30.17 4.01 8.44
CA ALA A 107 30.83 3.13 9.43
C ALA A 107 29.89 2.03 9.95
N ARG A 108 28.59 2.30 9.98
CA ARG A 108 27.55 1.33 10.36
C ARG A 108 27.02 0.61 9.12
N THR A 109 26.69 -0.66 9.31
CA THR A 109 26.04 -1.52 8.31
C THR A 109 24.62 -1.84 8.78
N LEU A 110 23.73 -2.17 7.84
CA LEU A 110 22.39 -2.64 8.17
C LEU A 110 22.42 -4.15 8.39
N PRO A 111 22.15 -4.68 9.60
CA PRO A 111 22.08 -6.12 9.83
C PRO A 111 20.89 -6.72 9.08
N VAL A 112 21.08 -7.93 8.55
CA VAL A 112 20.05 -8.70 7.84
C VAL A 112 20.06 -10.15 8.34
N THR A 113 18.90 -10.79 8.45
CA THR A 113 18.75 -12.13 9.02
C THR A 113 17.51 -12.84 8.48
N ALA A 114 17.56 -14.17 8.37
CA ALA A 114 16.38 -15.01 8.10
C ALA A 114 15.67 -15.45 9.38
N LYS A 115 16.16 -15.06 10.56
CA LYS A 115 15.68 -15.55 11.87
C LYS A 115 14.15 -15.43 12.05
N TYR A 116 13.56 -14.35 11.53
CA TYR A 116 12.14 -14.05 11.67
C TYR A 116 11.32 -14.44 10.44
N SER A 117 11.98 -15.00 9.42
CA SER A 117 11.39 -15.35 8.12
C SER A 117 11.14 -16.86 8.00
N TYR A 118 10.56 -17.30 6.88
CA TYR A 118 10.32 -18.72 6.55
C TYR A 118 9.38 -19.43 7.53
N ILE A 119 8.18 -18.87 7.67
CA ILE A 119 7.15 -19.36 8.60
C ILE A 119 6.32 -20.47 7.93
N ASP A 120 6.12 -21.57 8.66
CA ASP A 120 5.21 -22.65 8.29
C ASP A 120 3.93 -22.64 9.14
N THR A 121 2.78 -22.73 8.48
CA THR A 121 1.45 -22.80 9.13
C THR A 121 0.65 -23.99 8.62
N GLY A 122 1.22 -25.20 8.70
CA GLY A 122 0.65 -26.41 8.08
C GLY A 122 -0.75 -26.82 8.55
N TRP A 123 -1.27 -26.25 9.65
CA TRP A 123 -2.66 -26.44 10.09
C TRP A 123 -3.66 -25.55 9.33
N ILE A 124 -3.19 -24.51 8.63
CA ILE A 124 -3.98 -23.68 7.73
C ILE A 124 -4.01 -24.39 6.38
N THR A 125 -5.16 -24.97 6.04
CA THR A 125 -5.31 -25.75 4.80
C THR A 125 -4.98 -24.87 3.58
N GLY A 126 -4.09 -25.37 2.72
CA GLY A 126 -3.67 -24.65 1.50
C GLY A 126 -2.53 -23.65 1.71
N SER A 127 -2.09 -23.42 2.96
CA SER A 127 -0.88 -22.63 3.23
C SER A 127 0.38 -23.35 2.75
N LYS A 128 1.41 -22.57 2.43
CA LYS A 128 2.78 -23.02 2.16
C LYS A 128 3.72 -22.28 3.10
N THR A 129 5.00 -22.66 3.14
CA THR A 129 6.03 -21.79 3.73
C THR A 129 5.94 -20.41 3.10
N HIS A 130 5.97 -19.38 3.95
CA HIS A 130 5.74 -17.98 3.59
C HIS A 130 6.56 -17.07 4.51
N HIS A 131 6.30 -15.76 4.48
CA HIS A 131 6.99 -14.77 5.30
C HIS A 131 8.50 -14.73 4.99
N PHE A 132 8.83 -14.66 3.69
CA PHE A 132 10.22 -14.73 3.22
C PHE A 132 11.01 -13.46 3.45
N TYR A 133 10.32 -12.34 3.60
CA TYR A 133 10.93 -11.03 3.84
C TYR A 133 10.94 -10.71 5.34
N ASP A 134 11.77 -9.73 5.68
CA ASP A 134 11.92 -9.10 6.99
C ASP A 134 12.31 -7.63 6.78
N ASP A 135 12.00 -6.75 7.74
CA ASP A 135 12.32 -5.34 7.67
C ASP A 135 13.48 -4.97 8.63
N ALA A 136 14.58 -4.44 8.08
CA ALA A 136 15.70 -3.93 8.87
C ALA A 136 15.78 -2.40 8.81
N ARG A 137 15.92 -1.76 9.98
CA ARG A 137 15.96 -0.30 10.10
C ARG A 137 17.28 0.24 10.64
N MET A 138 17.68 1.42 10.18
CA MET A 138 18.90 2.11 10.62
C MET A 138 18.79 3.64 10.48
N GLN A 139 19.26 4.37 11.49
CA GLN A 139 19.57 5.80 11.35
C GLN A 139 20.90 5.99 10.60
N LEU A 140 20.90 6.87 9.60
CA LEU A 140 22.06 7.17 8.76
C LEU A 140 23.13 8.00 9.47
N GLY A 141 22.79 8.64 10.60
CA GLY A 141 23.67 9.54 11.34
C GLY A 141 23.91 10.89 10.65
N ARG A 142 23.13 11.19 9.61
CA ARG A 142 23.12 12.44 8.85
C ARG A 142 21.80 12.58 8.11
N ASP A 143 21.41 13.81 7.81
CA ASP A 143 20.30 14.09 6.89
C ASP A 143 20.79 14.01 5.43
N VAL A 144 20.07 13.24 4.62
CA VAL A 144 20.12 13.22 3.16
C VAL A 144 18.93 13.99 2.60
N GLN A 145 19.06 14.49 1.37
CA GLN A 145 18.04 15.28 0.68
C GLN A 145 17.50 14.55 -0.55
N ALA A 146 16.37 15.01 -1.07
CA ALA A 146 15.86 14.50 -2.34
C ALA A 146 16.92 14.63 -3.44
N GLY A 147 17.17 13.55 -4.18
CA GLY A 147 18.19 13.49 -5.22
C GLY A 147 19.55 12.92 -4.77
N ASP A 148 19.83 12.85 -3.46
CA ASP A 148 20.99 12.13 -2.93
C ASP A 148 20.90 10.63 -3.28
N ARG A 149 22.04 9.94 -3.19
CA ARG A 149 22.17 8.51 -3.46
C ARG A 149 22.40 7.73 -2.18
N VAL A 150 21.55 6.75 -1.92
CA VAL A 150 21.76 5.76 -0.85
C VAL A 150 21.87 4.39 -1.48
N ALA A 151 22.99 3.71 -1.28
CA ALA A 151 23.22 2.37 -1.81
C ALA A 151 23.37 1.34 -0.71
N PHE A 152 22.83 0.14 -0.97
CA PHE A 152 22.95 -1.03 -0.13
C PHE A 152 23.69 -2.12 -0.90
N GLU A 153 24.83 -2.55 -0.38
CA GLU A 153 25.70 -3.56 -0.98
C GLU A 153 25.78 -4.79 -0.08
N ALA A 154 25.50 -5.96 -0.63
CA ALA A 154 25.62 -7.22 0.09
C ALA A 154 27.08 -7.48 0.46
N ALA A 155 27.38 -7.64 1.76
CA ALA A 155 28.77 -7.80 2.20
C ALA A 155 29.23 -9.27 2.19
N GLY A 156 28.50 -10.15 2.88
CA GLY A 156 28.93 -11.54 3.12
C GLY A 156 27.89 -12.62 2.83
N THR A 157 26.60 -12.28 2.81
CA THR A 157 25.52 -13.18 2.39
C THR A 157 24.75 -12.61 1.21
N GLN A 158 24.06 -13.47 0.46
CA GLN A 158 23.14 -13.00 -0.58
C GLN A 158 21.95 -12.30 0.07
N VAL A 159 21.57 -11.13 -0.47
CA VAL A 159 20.40 -10.38 0.01
C VAL A 159 19.50 -10.07 -1.18
N THR A 160 18.23 -10.43 -1.09
CA THR A 160 17.20 -9.93 -1.99
C THR A 160 16.58 -8.69 -1.37
N VAL A 161 16.80 -7.53 -1.97
CA VAL A 161 16.26 -6.25 -1.49
C VAL A 161 14.94 -5.99 -2.22
N ASP A 162 13.87 -5.79 -1.48
CA ASP A 162 12.51 -5.53 -2.00
C ASP A 162 12.26 -4.02 -2.13
N VAL A 163 12.12 -3.34 -1.00
CA VAL A 163 11.74 -1.92 -0.95
C VAL A 163 12.51 -1.20 0.15
N ALA A 164 12.83 0.08 -0.07
CA ALA A 164 13.44 0.95 0.94
C ALA A 164 12.55 2.15 1.28
N ASP A 165 12.26 2.33 2.55
CA ASP A 165 11.53 3.47 3.11
C ASP A 165 12.51 4.53 3.62
N PHE A 166 12.38 5.76 3.12
CA PHE A 166 13.21 6.89 3.51
C PHE A 166 12.42 7.86 4.41
N GLU A 167 12.86 8.03 5.66
CA GLU A 167 12.16 8.80 6.69
C GLU A 167 13.01 9.92 7.28
N GLN A 168 12.38 11.08 7.49
CA GLN A 168 12.93 12.14 8.32
C GLN A 168 12.47 11.94 9.78
N VAL A 169 13.30 11.29 10.57
CA VAL A 169 13.03 11.03 11.99
C VAL A 169 13.35 12.27 12.81
N ALA A 170 12.41 12.67 13.67
CA ALA A 170 12.62 13.77 14.61
C ALA A 170 13.67 13.40 15.67
N ALA A 171 14.31 14.43 16.25
CA ALA A 171 15.14 14.23 17.44
C ALA A 171 14.32 13.61 18.58
N ALA A 172 15.00 12.88 19.46
CA ALA A 172 14.35 12.25 20.62
C ALA A 172 13.61 13.29 21.48
N ALA A 173 12.35 13.02 21.79
CA ALA A 173 11.56 13.90 22.64
C ALA A 173 12.14 13.96 24.07
N ALA A 174 11.94 15.10 24.73
CA ALA A 174 12.32 15.28 26.13
C ALA A 174 11.25 14.71 27.07
N GLN A 175 11.67 14.34 28.28
CA GLN A 175 10.77 13.86 29.33
C GLN A 175 9.69 14.91 29.65
N PRO A 176 8.39 14.56 29.59
CA PRO A 176 7.32 15.45 30.01
C PRO A 176 7.40 15.82 31.50
N ALA A 177 7.11 17.07 31.83
CA ALA A 177 7.05 17.51 33.22
C ALA A 177 6.01 16.70 34.02
N GLY A 178 6.35 16.29 35.25
CA GLY A 178 5.46 15.50 36.12
C GLY A 178 5.35 14.01 35.76
N SER A 179 6.08 13.53 34.75
CA SER A 179 6.13 12.10 34.41
C SER A 179 7.04 11.30 35.33
N VAL A 180 6.77 9.99 35.46
CA VAL A 180 7.61 9.03 36.18
C VAL A 180 8.44 8.24 35.19
N SER A 181 9.77 8.39 35.21
CA SER A 181 10.67 7.65 34.33
C SER A 181 10.81 6.19 34.76
N VAL A 182 10.75 5.25 33.83
CA VAL A 182 11.04 3.82 34.10
C VAL A 182 12.46 3.62 34.64
N VAL A 183 13.44 4.43 34.20
CA VAL A 183 14.83 4.38 34.71
C VAL A 183 14.90 4.82 36.17
N SER A 184 14.07 5.79 36.58
CA SER A 184 13.97 6.18 38.00
C SER A 184 13.39 5.08 38.89
N LYS A 185 12.76 4.07 38.30
CA LYS A 185 12.27 2.85 38.95
C LYS A 185 13.19 1.64 38.76
N GLY A 186 14.38 1.85 38.19
CA GLY A 186 15.40 0.81 38.05
C GLY A 186 15.38 0.06 36.71
N ALA A 187 14.67 0.55 35.69
CA ALA A 187 14.76 -0.02 34.35
C ALA A 187 16.17 0.16 33.77
N ASP A 188 16.68 -0.88 33.12
CA ASP A 188 17.99 -0.87 32.45
C ASP A 188 17.84 -0.46 30.99
N PRO A 189 18.30 0.75 30.58
CA PRO A 189 18.19 1.24 29.21
C PRO A 189 19.23 0.63 28.26
N SER A 190 20.10 -0.28 28.73
CA SER A 190 21.05 -1.01 27.88
C SER A 190 20.48 -2.31 27.31
N GLY A 191 19.28 -2.73 27.74
CA GLY A 191 18.61 -3.95 27.30
C GLY A 191 19.14 -5.24 27.94
N ASN A 192 20.21 -5.17 28.74
CA ASN A 192 20.83 -6.36 29.33
C ASN A 192 20.01 -6.93 30.48
N GLY A 193 19.53 -6.06 31.38
CA GLY A 193 18.70 -6.40 32.53
C GLY A 193 17.21 -6.46 32.20
N ASP A 194 16.47 -7.23 33.00
CA ASP A 194 15.00 -7.25 32.92
C ASP A 194 14.42 -5.99 33.57
N SER A 195 13.67 -5.22 32.78
CA SER A 195 13.04 -3.96 33.18
C SER A 195 11.55 -4.12 33.55
N THR A 196 11.01 -5.35 33.54
CA THR A 196 9.56 -5.58 33.75
C THR A 196 9.06 -5.00 35.07
N GLN A 197 9.77 -5.25 36.17
CA GLN A 197 9.32 -4.75 37.48
C GLN A 197 9.40 -3.23 37.56
N ALA A 198 10.43 -2.62 36.98
CA ALA A 198 10.55 -1.17 36.93
C ALA A 198 9.40 -0.50 36.14
N PHE A 199 8.96 -1.12 35.05
CA PHE A 199 7.78 -0.68 34.30
C PHE A 199 6.50 -0.79 35.15
N ARG A 200 6.29 -1.92 35.85
CA ARG A 200 5.15 -2.11 36.77
C ARG A 200 5.14 -1.05 37.87
N ASP A 201 6.29 -0.78 38.48
CA ASP A 201 6.44 0.21 39.55
C ASP A 201 6.22 1.63 39.04
N ALA A 202 6.64 1.94 37.82
CA ALA A 202 6.39 3.23 37.19
C ALA A 202 4.89 3.43 36.90
N ILE A 203 4.22 2.40 36.34
CA ILE A 203 2.78 2.41 36.08
C ILE A 203 1.98 2.61 37.37
N ALA A 204 2.36 1.90 38.44
CA ALA A 204 1.71 2.04 39.74
C ALA A 204 1.89 3.47 40.31
N ALA A 205 3.07 4.07 40.13
CA ALA A 205 3.37 5.41 40.62
C ALA A 205 2.76 6.55 39.76
N ALA A 206 2.40 6.28 38.51
CA ALA A 206 1.93 7.27 37.53
C ALA A 206 0.45 7.12 37.16
N ARG A 207 -0.40 6.58 38.04
CA ARG A 207 -1.85 6.53 37.81
C ARG A 207 -2.40 7.96 37.63
N GLY A 208 -3.11 8.18 36.53
CA GLY A 208 -3.61 9.48 36.08
C GLY A 208 -2.54 10.38 35.45
N ALA A 209 -1.32 9.87 35.24
CA ALA A 209 -0.18 10.62 34.74
C ALA A 209 0.59 9.85 33.65
N VAL A 210 1.79 10.33 33.33
CA VAL A 210 2.66 9.76 32.29
C VAL A 210 3.78 8.94 32.93
N VAL A 211 3.94 7.70 32.48
CA VAL A 211 5.19 6.95 32.57
C VAL A 211 6.06 7.34 31.37
N TRP A 212 7.28 7.77 31.65
CA TRP A 212 8.25 8.14 30.63
C TRP A 212 9.24 6.99 30.40
N ILE A 213 9.45 6.66 29.12
CA ILE A 213 10.43 5.68 28.65
C ILE A 213 11.52 6.48 27.91
N PRO A 214 12.67 6.77 28.52
CA PRO A 214 13.77 7.48 27.85
C PRO A 214 14.28 6.75 26.59
N PRO A 215 15.14 7.37 25.77
CA PRO A 215 15.87 6.66 24.74
C PRO A 215 16.70 5.52 25.33
N GLY A 216 16.70 4.36 24.69
CA GLY A 216 17.37 3.15 25.15
C GLY A 216 16.63 1.89 24.76
N ASP A 217 17.23 0.75 25.10
CA ASP A 217 16.71 -0.59 24.89
C ASP A 217 16.28 -1.18 26.24
N TYR A 218 15.06 -1.72 26.33
CA TYR A 218 14.48 -2.20 27.58
C TYR A 218 13.92 -3.61 27.40
N ARG A 219 14.56 -4.61 28.01
CA ARG A 219 14.10 -6.00 27.94
C ARG A 219 13.01 -6.28 28.97
N LEU A 220 11.87 -6.82 28.53
CA LEU A 220 10.77 -7.25 29.40
C LEU A 220 10.57 -8.77 29.24
N THR A 221 10.72 -9.51 30.34
CA THR A 221 10.63 -10.98 30.32
C THR A 221 9.23 -11.52 30.61
N SER A 222 8.31 -10.68 31.11
CA SER A 222 6.91 -11.06 31.34
C SER A 222 5.98 -9.90 31.03
N SER A 223 4.72 -10.23 30.76
CA SER A 223 3.71 -9.25 30.40
C SER A 223 3.39 -8.29 31.55
N LEU A 224 2.98 -7.09 31.16
CA LEU A 224 2.34 -6.11 32.02
C LEU A 224 0.85 -6.42 32.10
N SER A 225 0.28 -6.23 33.28
CA SER A 225 -1.15 -6.36 33.55
C SER A 225 -1.58 -5.29 34.55
N GLY A 226 -2.89 -5.07 34.69
CA GLY A 226 -3.43 -3.96 35.47
C GLY A 226 -3.04 -2.59 34.90
N VAL A 227 -2.80 -2.51 33.59
CA VAL A 227 -2.49 -1.26 32.89
C VAL A 227 -3.81 -0.52 32.66
N GLN A 228 -3.97 0.60 33.36
CA GLN A 228 -5.20 1.39 33.41
C GLN A 228 -4.90 2.81 33.90
N ASN A 229 -5.67 3.80 33.44
CA ASN A 229 -5.55 5.21 33.81
C ASN A 229 -4.09 5.69 33.76
N VAL A 230 -3.38 5.49 32.66
CA VAL A 230 -1.95 5.81 32.56
C VAL A 230 -1.56 6.05 31.11
N THR A 231 -0.65 7.00 30.89
CA THR A 231 0.04 7.14 29.61
C THR A 231 1.40 6.48 29.69
N LEU A 232 1.73 5.56 28.79
CA LEU A 232 3.09 5.07 28.55
C LEU A 232 3.66 5.84 27.35
N GLN A 233 4.64 6.71 27.58
CA GLN A 233 5.20 7.57 26.54
C GLN A 233 6.71 7.36 26.39
N GLY A 234 7.17 7.10 25.17
CA GLY A 234 8.58 7.11 24.81
C GLY A 234 9.05 8.41 24.16
N ALA A 235 10.33 8.42 23.78
CA ALA A 235 10.98 9.56 23.12
C ALA A 235 10.84 9.57 21.59
N GLY A 236 10.02 8.67 21.03
CA GLY A 236 9.90 8.34 19.61
C GLY A 236 10.31 6.89 19.36
N SER A 237 9.62 6.21 18.45
CA SER A 237 9.80 4.77 18.19
C SER A 237 11.14 4.36 17.55
N TRP A 238 11.94 5.33 17.13
CA TRP A 238 13.34 5.13 16.74
C TRP A 238 14.34 5.24 17.90
N HIS A 239 13.90 5.75 19.05
CA HIS A 239 14.76 6.13 20.19
C HIS A 239 14.51 5.28 21.42
N SER A 240 13.24 5.04 21.77
CA SER A 240 12.83 4.20 22.89
C SER A 240 12.37 2.85 22.38
N VAL A 241 13.06 1.77 22.76
CA VAL A 241 12.83 0.43 22.23
C VAL A 241 12.62 -0.55 23.38
N VAL A 242 11.48 -1.21 23.39
CA VAL A 242 11.17 -2.28 24.34
C VAL A 242 11.30 -3.62 23.63
N HIS A 243 12.08 -4.52 24.19
CA HIS A 243 12.31 -5.87 23.67
C HIS A 243 11.45 -6.86 24.46
N THR A 244 10.36 -7.33 23.84
CA THR A 244 9.48 -8.34 24.41
C THR A 244 8.54 -8.92 23.37
N SER A 245 8.26 -10.22 23.47
CA SER A 245 7.24 -10.88 22.66
C SER A 245 5.84 -10.82 23.31
N ARG A 246 5.71 -10.27 24.53
CA ARG A 246 4.45 -10.28 25.31
C ARG A 246 4.35 -9.02 26.17
N PHE A 247 3.93 -7.89 25.59
CA PHE A 247 4.00 -6.61 26.30
C PHE A 247 2.86 -6.40 27.30
N ILE A 248 1.59 -6.39 26.85
CA ILE A 248 0.41 -6.30 27.72
C ILE A 248 -0.45 -7.55 27.52
N ASP A 249 -0.82 -8.20 28.63
CA ASP A 249 -1.74 -9.34 28.63
C ASP A 249 -2.72 -9.21 29.80
N GLN A 250 -3.96 -8.80 29.52
CA GLN A 250 -4.99 -8.58 30.53
C GLN A 250 -6.39 -8.65 29.92
N THR A 251 -7.34 -9.29 30.61
CA THR A 251 -8.73 -9.46 30.12
C THR A 251 -9.64 -8.28 30.40
N SER A 252 -9.21 -7.34 31.25
CA SER A 252 -9.99 -6.15 31.61
C SER A 252 -9.10 -4.98 32.03
N SER A 253 -9.62 -3.77 31.86
CA SER A 253 -9.03 -2.51 32.32
C SER A 253 -10.13 -1.48 32.56
N SER A 254 -9.88 -0.53 33.47
CA SER A 254 -10.77 0.63 33.64
C SER A 254 -10.69 1.63 32.49
N GLY A 255 -9.76 1.45 31.53
CA GLY A 255 -9.60 2.35 30.40
C GLY A 255 -8.63 3.50 30.67
N GLY A 256 -8.66 4.52 29.82
CA GLY A 256 -7.76 5.68 29.90
C GLY A 256 -6.29 5.30 29.79
N VAL A 257 -5.98 4.28 28.98
CA VAL A 257 -4.62 3.83 28.69
C VAL A 257 -4.16 4.49 27.39
N HIS A 258 -3.02 5.19 27.43
CA HIS A 258 -2.46 5.82 26.23
C HIS A 258 -1.04 5.33 26.01
N ILE A 259 -0.82 4.51 24.99
CA ILE A 259 0.50 3.95 24.66
C ILE A 259 1.04 4.71 23.45
N LYS A 260 2.19 5.40 23.59
CA LYS A 260 2.70 6.21 22.49
C LYS A 260 4.21 6.40 22.41
N ASP A 261 4.67 6.60 21.19
CA ASP A 261 6.02 7.09 20.85
C ASP A 261 7.18 6.18 21.31
N PHE A 262 7.03 4.86 21.27
CA PHE A 262 8.14 3.90 21.42
C PHE A 262 7.97 2.69 20.49
N ALA A 263 9.02 1.86 20.38
CA ALA A 263 8.95 0.60 19.67
C ALA A 263 8.76 -0.58 20.63
N VAL A 264 8.06 -1.61 20.18
CA VAL A 264 8.08 -2.94 20.78
C VAL A 264 8.56 -3.92 19.72
N LEU A 265 9.73 -4.50 19.95
CA LEU A 265 10.35 -5.50 19.09
C LEU A 265 10.32 -6.83 19.83
N GLY A 266 9.67 -7.83 19.24
CA GLY A 266 9.60 -9.16 19.79
C GLY A 266 10.73 -10.06 19.28
N GLU A 267 10.61 -11.33 19.63
CA GLU A 267 11.53 -12.40 19.20
C GLU A 267 10.74 -13.59 18.65
N VAL A 268 9.54 -13.35 18.11
CA VAL A 268 8.64 -14.39 17.59
C VAL A 268 9.10 -14.82 16.20
N THR A 269 9.34 -16.13 16.03
CA THR A 269 9.84 -16.73 14.77
C THR A 269 8.93 -17.85 14.28
N GLU A 270 7.74 -17.98 14.85
CA GLU A 270 6.73 -18.97 14.50
C GLU A 270 5.34 -18.43 14.83
N ARG A 271 4.30 -19.05 14.28
CA ARG A 271 2.92 -18.77 14.68
C ARG A 271 2.45 -19.87 15.62
N VAL A 272 2.23 -19.53 16.89
CA VAL A 272 1.61 -20.44 17.87
C VAL A 272 0.27 -19.85 18.29
N ASP A 273 -0.82 -20.35 17.70
CA ASP A 273 -2.15 -19.75 17.90
C ASP A 273 -2.59 -19.73 19.37
N SER A 274 -2.20 -20.74 20.16
CA SER A 274 -2.50 -20.85 21.59
C SER A 274 -1.67 -19.93 22.50
N SER A 275 -0.60 -19.32 21.97
CA SER A 275 0.28 -18.45 22.75
C SER A 275 -0.05 -16.97 22.49
N PRO A 276 -0.23 -16.13 23.53
CA PRO A 276 -0.48 -14.70 23.37
C PRO A 276 0.83 -13.92 23.19
N ASP A 277 1.66 -14.32 22.22
CA ASP A 277 2.93 -13.68 21.88
C ASP A 277 2.71 -12.38 21.09
N ASN A 278 1.99 -11.45 21.72
CA ASN A 278 1.45 -10.25 21.12
C ASN A 278 2.00 -8.98 21.80
N PHE A 279 1.89 -7.83 21.13
CA PHE A 279 2.10 -6.55 21.82
C PHE A 279 0.96 -6.25 22.80
N VAL A 280 -0.29 -6.34 22.35
CA VAL A 280 -1.47 -6.28 23.24
C VAL A 280 -2.30 -7.53 23.07
N ASN A 281 -2.59 -8.19 24.18
CA ASN A 281 -3.54 -9.30 24.26
C ASN A 281 -4.65 -8.95 25.27
N GLY A 282 -5.89 -8.86 24.78
CA GLY A 282 -7.07 -8.59 25.60
C GLY A 282 -7.57 -7.15 25.56
N SER A 283 -7.71 -6.51 26.73
CA SER A 283 -8.44 -5.25 26.90
C SER A 283 -7.55 -4.11 27.40
N LEU A 284 -7.56 -2.99 26.66
CA LEU A 284 -7.03 -1.70 27.13
C LEU A 284 -8.09 -0.89 27.89
N GLY A 285 -9.34 -1.33 27.89
CA GLY A 285 -10.47 -0.63 28.48
C GLY A 285 -10.94 0.55 27.62
N PRO A 286 -12.03 1.22 28.04
CA PRO A 286 -12.64 2.29 27.25
C PRO A 286 -11.78 3.55 27.15
N ASN A 287 -11.95 4.32 26.08
CA ASN A 287 -11.33 5.62 25.83
C ASN A 287 -9.79 5.59 25.91
N SER A 288 -9.20 4.49 25.46
CA SER A 288 -7.76 4.28 25.38
C SER A 288 -7.23 4.66 23.99
N SER A 289 -5.91 4.77 23.84
CA SER A 289 -5.26 4.99 22.55
C SER A 289 -3.90 4.31 22.42
N VAL A 290 -3.54 3.96 21.18
CA VAL A 290 -2.22 3.44 20.79
C VAL A 290 -1.73 4.24 19.59
N SER A 291 -0.61 4.95 19.73
CA SER A 291 -0.16 5.88 18.69
C SER A 291 1.34 6.07 18.51
N GLY A 292 1.81 6.25 17.28
CA GLY A 292 3.23 6.53 17.02
C GLY A 292 4.16 5.33 17.29
N MET A 293 3.58 4.13 17.38
CA MET A 293 4.31 2.91 17.72
C MET A 293 5.04 2.31 16.52
N TRP A 294 6.10 1.57 16.81
CA TRP A 294 6.71 0.61 15.89
C TRP A 294 6.60 -0.78 16.52
N LEU A 295 5.84 -1.68 15.90
CA LEU A 295 5.60 -3.04 16.40
C LEU A 295 6.17 -4.03 15.39
N GLN A 296 7.00 -4.97 15.85
CA GLN A 296 7.70 -5.90 14.95
C GLN A 296 8.04 -7.21 15.64
N HIS A 297 8.12 -8.32 14.88
CA HIS A 297 8.52 -9.66 15.35
C HIS A 297 7.65 -10.19 16.48
N LEU A 298 6.34 -10.01 16.32
CA LEU A 298 5.29 -10.49 17.22
C LEU A 298 4.43 -11.52 16.49
N LYS A 299 3.60 -12.28 17.21
CA LYS A 299 2.56 -13.08 16.57
C LYS A 299 1.46 -12.16 16.03
N VAL A 300 0.86 -11.37 16.91
CA VAL A 300 -0.14 -10.35 16.57
C VAL A 300 0.29 -9.01 17.19
N GLY A 301 0.11 -7.91 16.46
CA GLY A 301 0.30 -6.59 17.04
C GLY A 301 -0.70 -6.36 18.18
N LEU A 302 -1.99 -6.33 17.84
CA LEU A 302 -3.07 -6.13 18.82
C LEU A 302 -4.18 -7.18 18.65
N TRP A 303 -4.26 -8.14 19.57
CA TRP A 303 -5.37 -9.08 19.67
C TRP A 303 -6.34 -8.60 20.74
N LEU A 304 -7.39 -7.89 20.30
CA LEU A 304 -8.27 -7.14 21.20
C LEU A 304 -9.55 -7.92 21.49
N THR A 305 -9.81 -8.16 22.77
CA THR A 305 -11.05 -8.77 23.28
C THR A 305 -11.53 -8.01 24.52
N GLY A 306 -12.80 -8.19 24.88
CA GLY A 306 -13.41 -7.48 26.00
C GLY A 306 -13.58 -5.98 25.71
N ASN A 307 -13.80 -5.20 26.77
CA ASN A 307 -14.13 -3.78 26.61
C ASN A 307 -12.93 -2.99 26.05
N ASN A 308 -13.08 -2.45 24.84
CA ASN A 308 -12.17 -1.51 24.21
C ASN A 308 -12.94 -0.33 23.61
N ASP A 309 -14.06 0.05 24.24
CA ASP A 309 -14.97 1.06 23.70
C ASP A 309 -14.24 2.38 23.38
N ASN A 310 -14.46 2.92 22.19
CA ASN A 310 -13.85 4.16 21.69
C ASN A 310 -12.30 4.14 21.64
N LEU A 311 -11.67 2.97 21.60
CA LEU A 311 -10.22 2.86 21.39
C LEU A 311 -9.82 3.51 20.06
N VAL A 312 -8.73 4.28 20.07
CA VAL A 312 -8.10 4.81 18.85
C VAL A 312 -6.72 4.19 18.67
N VAL A 313 -6.51 3.51 17.55
CA VAL A 313 -5.20 2.96 17.14
C VAL A 313 -4.73 3.71 15.90
N GLU A 314 -3.77 4.61 16.04
CA GLU A 314 -3.39 5.51 14.96
C GLU A 314 -1.90 5.80 14.78
N ASN A 315 -1.46 6.05 13.54
CA ASN A 315 -0.08 6.45 13.25
C ASN A 315 0.98 5.41 13.68
N ASN A 316 0.62 4.13 13.69
CA ASN A 316 1.52 3.04 14.05
C ASN A 316 2.12 2.38 12.81
N ARG A 317 3.27 1.72 12.99
CA ARG A 317 3.83 0.76 12.05
C ARG A 317 3.73 -0.63 12.66
N VAL A 318 3.17 -1.58 11.93
CA VAL A 318 3.08 -3.00 12.33
C VAL A 318 3.73 -3.82 11.23
N LEU A 319 4.87 -4.41 11.53
CA LEU A 319 5.73 -5.06 10.56
C LEU A 319 6.03 -6.49 11.02
N ASP A 320 6.22 -7.41 10.07
CA ASP A 320 6.78 -8.74 10.33
C ASP A 320 6.12 -9.47 11.51
N THR A 321 4.79 -9.58 11.44
CA THR A 321 4.01 -10.34 12.43
C THR A 321 3.66 -11.71 11.87
N THR A 322 3.77 -12.77 12.66
CA THR A 322 3.56 -14.14 12.16
C THR A 322 2.09 -14.52 11.98
N ALA A 323 1.17 -13.66 12.43
CA ALA A 323 -0.27 -13.69 12.15
C ALA A 323 -0.76 -12.24 11.88
N ASP A 324 -1.99 -11.92 12.30
CA ASP A 324 -2.63 -10.63 12.06
C ASP A 324 -1.81 -9.42 12.56
N GLY A 325 -1.97 -8.28 11.91
CA GLY A 325 -1.46 -7.02 12.45
C GLY A 325 -2.30 -6.54 13.65
N LEU A 326 -3.61 -6.50 13.47
CA LEU A 326 -4.59 -6.19 14.52
C LEU A 326 -5.89 -6.94 14.27
N ASN A 327 -6.47 -7.50 15.33
CA ASN A 327 -7.78 -8.14 15.30
C ASN A 327 -8.70 -7.58 16.40
N LEU A 328 -9.86 -7.06 16.01
CA LEU A 328 -10.98 -6.79 16.91
C LEU A 328 -11.78 -8.08 17.04
N ASN A 329 -11.44 -8.91 18.03
CA ASN A 329 -12.06 -10.21 18.22
C ASN A 329 -13.26 -10.08 19.16
N GLY A 330 -14.29 -9.42 18.65
CA GLY A 330 -15.59 -9.26 19.29
C GLY A 330 -15.63 -8.16 20.33
N THR A 331 -16.86 -7.78 20.68
CA THR A 331 -17.19 -6.78 21.72
C THR A 331 -16.71 -5.35 21.48
N ALA A 332 -15.99 -5.06 20.38
CA ALA A 332 -15.48 -3.72 20.10
C ALA A 332 -16.63 -2.75 19.78
N LYS A 333 -16.59 -1.54 20.36
CA LYS A 333 -17.61 -0.50 20.11
C LYS A 333 -16.96 0.83 19.82
N GLY A 334 -17.25 1.42 18.67
CA GLY A 334 -16.70 2.74 18.32
C GLY A 334 -15.18 2.77 18.16
N VAL A 335 -14.53 1.61 17.94
CA VAL A 335 -13.07 1.53 17.79
C VAL A 335 -12.66 2.11 16.44
N ARG A 336 -11.62 2.94 16.43
CA ARG A 336 -11.08 3.54 15.20
C ARG A 336 -9.63 3.13 15.00
N VAL A 337 -9.35 2.36 13.96
CA VAL A 337 -8.00 2.00 13.55
C VAL A 337 -7.66 2.77 12.28
N ARG A 338 -6.78 3.77 12.40
CA ARG A 338 -6.55 4.70 11.30
C ARG A 338 -5.13 5.16 11.08
N ASN A 339 -4.79 5.50 9.84
CA ASN A 339 -3.48 6.08 9.52
C ASN A 339 -2.29 5.20 9.96
N ASN A 340 -2.47 3.88 9.96
CA ASN A 340 -1.41 2.92 10.28
C ASN A 340 -0.77 2.38 8.99
N PHE A 341 0.50 1.99 9.09
CA PHE A 341 1.22 1.26 8.05
C PHE A 341 1.46 -0.18 8.49
N LEU A 342 1.11 -1.12 7.61
CA LEU A 342 1.23 -2.55 7.85
C LEU A 342 1.95 -3.21 6.67
N ARG A 343 3.00 -3.98 6.95
CA ARG A 343 3.72 -4.77 5.95
C ARG A 343 4.09 -6.14 6.50
N ASN A 344 3.99 -7.18 5.67
CA ASN A 344 4.47 -8.53 5.98
C ASN A 344 3.76 -9.17 7.19
N GLN A 345 2.43 -9.18 7.17
CA GLN A 345 1.60 -9.88 8.17
C GLN A 345 1.39 -11.33 7.73
N GLY A 346 1.48 -12.28 8.66
CA GLY A 346 1.31 -13.72 8.40
C GLY A 346 -0.14 -14.20 8.30
N ASP A 347 -1.10 -13.28 8.34
CA ASP A 347 -2.54 -13.50 8.14
C ASP A 347 -3.21 -12.15 7.80
N ASP A 348 -4.51 -12.01 8.06
CA ASP A 348 -5.27 -10.77 7.90
C ASP A 348 -4.54 -9.57 8.52
N ALA A 349 -4.17 -8.58 7.69
CA ALA A 349 -3.41 -7.45 8.23
C ALA A 349 -4.24 -6.64 9.24
N LEU A 350 -5.51 -6.39 8.92
CA LEU A 350 -6.51 -5.87 9.83
C LEU A 350 -7.78 -6.73 9.79
N ALA A 351 -8.23 -7.21 10.93
CA ALA A 351 -9.42 -8.03 11.05
C ALA A 351 -10.42 -7.49 12.08
N MET A 352 -11.70 -7.60 11.78
CA MET A 352 -12.77 -7.63 12.78
C MET A 352 -13.38 -9.02 12.74
N TRP A 353 -13.42 -9.69 13.88
CA TRP A 353 -14.04 -10.99 14.03
C TRP A 353 -15.03 -10.93 15.17
N SER A 354 -16.31 -10.81 14.83
CA SER A 354 -17.42 -10.62 15.77
C SER A 354 -17.83 -11.92 16.49
N LEU A 355 -16.86 -12.56 17.13
CA LEU A 355 -17.02 -13.68 18.03
C LEU A 355 -17.48 -13.17 19.41
N TYR A 356 -18.28 -13.97 20.12
CA TYR A 356 -18.88 -13.64 21.43
C TYR A 356 -19.95 -12.54 21.41
N ALA A 357 -19.68 -11.41 20.78
CA ALA A 357 -20.60 -10.28 20.61
C ALA A 357 -20.21 -9.48 19.36
N PRO A 358 -21.16 -8.76 18.72
CA PRO A 358 -20.85 -7.99 17.52
C PRO A 358 -19.88 -6.86 17.84
N ASP A 359 -18.86 -6.71 17.00
CA ASP A 359 -18.19 -5.43 16.84
C ASP A 359 -19.21 -4.45 16.25
N THR A 360 -19.27 -3.24 16.80
CA THR A 360 -20.31 -2.26 16.47
C THR A 360 -19.71 -0.88 16.28
N ASP A 361 -20.17 -0.14 15.26
CA ASP A 361 -19.76 1.25 14.98
C ASP A 361 -18.23 1.43 14.88
N SER A 362 -17.51 0.37 14.53
CA SER A 362 -16.04 0.37 14.48
C SER A 362 -15.55 0.58 13.05
N SER A 363 -14.36 1.16 12.90
CA SER A 363 -13.85 1.54 11.59
C SER A 363 -12.36 1.32 11.37
N PHE A 364 -12.02 0.93 10.14
CA PHE A 364 -10.68 0.89 9.59
C PHE A 364 -10.53 1.97 8.52
N GLU A 365 -9.75 3.01 8.82
CA GLU A 365 -9.73 4.24 8.03
C GLU A 365 -8.32 4.66 7.61
N ASN A 366 -8.09 4.92 6.33
CA ASN A 366 -6.83 5.51 5.86
C ASN A 366 -5.58 4.71 6.28
N ASN A 367 -5.63 3.37 6.30
CA ASN A 367 -4.46 2.54 6.55
C ASN A 367 -3.78 2.17 5.23
N THR A 368 -2.46 1.98 5.26
CA THR A 368 -1.70 1.41 4.13
C THR A 368 -1.23 0.02 4.51
N ILE A 369 -1.61 -0.99 3.72
CA ILE A 369 -1.29 -2.40 3.91
C ILE A 369 -0.55 -2.91 2.68
N SER A 370 0.54 -3.63 2.88
CA SER A 370 1.31 -4.28 1.81
C SER A 370 1.70 -5.69 2.22
N GLN A 371 1.53 -6.67 1.32
CA GLN A 371 2.06 -8.02 1.50
C GLN A 371 1.60 -8.75 2.78
N PRO A 372 0.30 -8.94 3.03
CA PRO A 372 -0.11 -10.06 3.89
C PRO A 372 0.27 -11.37 3.19
N ASN A 373 1.00 -12.24 3.88
CA ASN A 373 1.60 -13.45 3.31
C ASN A 373 0.54 -14.49 2.90
N LEU A 374 -0.59 -14.48 3.60
CA LEU A 374 -1.79 -15.25 3.30
C LEU A 374 -3.02 -14.48 3.81
N ALA A 375 -4.21 -14.93 3.43
CA ALA A 375 -5.48 -14.29 3.79
C ALA A 375 -5.59 -12.86 3.23
N ASN A 376 -6.16 -11.91 3.99
CA ASN A 376 -6.66 -10.65 3.45
C ASN A 376 -5.80 -9.45 3.84
N GLY A 377 -5.92 -8.36 3.07
CA GLY A 377 -5.49 -7.07 3.59
C GLY A 377 -6.40 -6.62 4.74
N ILE A 378 -7.70 -6.56 4.48
CA ILE A 378 -8.72 -6.24 5.49
C ILE A 378 -9.80 -7.32 5.46
N ALA A 379 -10.16 -7.84 6.63
CA ALA A 379 -11.28 -8.75 6.79
C ALA A 379 -12.30 -8.26 7.83
N VAL A 380 -13.58 -8.30 7.45
CA VAL A 380 -14.71 -8.05 8.34
C VAL A 380 -15.55 -9.31 8.38
N TYR A 381 -15.40 -10.08 9.46
CA TYR A 381 -16.19 -11.28 9.74
C TYR A 381 -17.31 -10.93 10.72
N GLY A 382 -18.50 -10.68 10.18
CA GLY A 382 -19.66 -10.29 10.98
C GLY A 382 -19.63 -8.83 11.46
N GLY A 383 -20.43 -8.54 12.48
CA GLY A 383 -20.49 -7.21 13.11
C GLY A 383 -21.60 -6.29 12.55
N THR A 384 -21.74 -5.12 13.16
CA THR A 384 -22.86 -4.20 12.93
C THR A 384 -22.36 -2.78 12.66
N ASP A 385 -22.87 -2.15 11.60
CA ASP A 385 -22.57 -0.74 11.29
C ASP A 385 -21.04 -0.46 11.16
N ILE A 386 -20.35 -1.31 10.42
CA ILE A 386 -18.89 -1.29 10.26
C ILE A 386 -18.48 -0.41 9.08
N THR A 387 -17.35 0.30 9.22
CA THR A 387 -16.78 1.13 8.15
C THR A 387 -15.35 0.72 7.78
N VAL A 388 -15.10 0.51 6.49
CA VAL A 388 -13.77 0.32 5.89
C VAL A 388 -13.56 1.42 4.85
N ARG A 389 -12.80 2.47 5.19
CA ARG A 389 -12.71 3.68 4.36
C ARG A 389 -11.28 4.11 4.01
N GLY A 390 -11.06 4.48 2.76
CA GLY A 390 -9.87 5.22 2.35
C GLY A 390 -8.56 4.45 2.52
N ASN A 391 -8.59 3.12 2.62
CA ASN A 391 -7.40 2.30 2.81
C ASN A 391 -6.69 2.04 1.46
N LEU A 392 -5.36 1.93 1.49
CA LEU A 392 -4.56 1.42 0.39
C LEU A 392 -4.12 -0.01 0.75
N VAL A 393 -4.54 -1.00 -0.03
CA VAL A 393 -4.14 -2.39 0.16
C VAL A 393 -3.44 -2.86 -1.09
N SER A 394 -2.22 -3.36 -0.95
CA SER A 394 -1.42 -3.82 -2.07
C SER A 394 -0.88 -5.22 -1.85
N ASP A 395 -0.79 -5.96 -2.94
CA ASP A 395 -0.01 -7.18 -3.04
C ASP A 395 -0.43 -8.32 -2.07
N THR A 396 -1.70 -8.71 -2.08
CA THR A 396 -2.19 -9.84 -1.25
C THR A 396 -1.89 -11.21 -1.88
N ASN A 397 -1.87 -12.26 -1.08
CA ASN A 397 -1.52 -13.61 -1.53
C ASN A 397 -2.72 -14.58 -1.42
N ALA A 398 -2.44 -15.88 -1.59
CA ALA A 398 -3.44 -16.93 -1.53
C ALA A 398 -4.23 -16.92 -0.20
N LEU A 399 -5.39 -17.56 -0.21
CA LEU A 399 -6.34 -17.65 0.91
C LEU A 399 -7.10 -16.36 1.27
N GLY A 400 -6.89 -15.25 0.55
CA GLY A 400 -7.77 -14.10 0.69
C GLY A 400 -7.77 -13.08 -0.45
N SER A 401 -8.26 -11.89 -0.10
CA SER A 401 -8.60 -10.77 -0.97
C SER A 401 -7.90 -9.49 -0.47
N GLY A 402 -7.96 -8.41 -1.24
CA GLY A 402 -7.64 -7.08 -0.70
C GLY A 402 -8.56 -6.71 0.46
N ILE A 403 -9.87 -6.81 0.23
CA ILE A 403 -10.92 -6.62 1.26
C ILE A 403 -11.90 -7.79 1.23
N ALA A 404 -12.22 -8.33 2.40
CA ALA A 404 -13.24 -9.34 2.59
C ALA A 404 -14.35 -8.85 3.52
N ILE A 405 -15.60 -8.86 3.04
CA ILE A 405 -16.80 -8.64 3.86
C ILE A 405 -17.53 -9.97 3.95
N SER A 406 -17.47 -10.64 5.10
CA SER A 406 -17.78 -12.06 5.19
C SER A 406 -18.65 -12.43 6.39
N ASN A 407 -19.48 -13.46 6.18
CA ASN A 407 -20.20 -14.19 7.21
C ASN A 407 -19.55 -15.56 7.50
N GLN A 408 -18.25 -15.72 7.24
CA GLN A 408 -17.47 -16.86 7.70
C GLN A 408 -17.24 -16.77 9.20
N LYS A 409 -17.77 -17.74 9.95
CA LYS A 409 -17.82 -17.64 11.41
C LYS A 409 -16.54 -18.10 12.10
N PHE A 410 -15.88 -19.11 11.53
CA PHE A 410 -14.82 -19.94 12.12
C PHE A 410 -15.23 -20.68 13.40
N LEU A 411 -15.73 -19.97 14.43
CA LEU A 411 -16.21 -20.49 15.71
C LEU A 411 -17.57 -19.89 16.10
N ASP A 412 -18.21 -20.49 17.11
CA ASP A 412 -19.44 -19.99 17.73
C ASP A 412 -19.17 -19.56 19.19
N PRO A 413 -19.96 -18.62 19.77
CA PRO A 413 -21.05 -17.89 19.13
C PRO A 413 -20.54 -16.74 18.26
N PHE A 414 -21.05 -16.63 17.04
CA PHE A 414 -20.69 -15.62 16.05
C PHE A 414 -21.87 -14.69 15.76
N SER A 415 -21.59 -13.39 15.54
CA SER A 415 -22.58 -12.39 15.17
C SER A 415 -22.42 -12.01 13.69
N PRO A 416 -23.30 -12.51 12.79
CA PRO A 416 -23.23 -12.19 11.37
C PRO A 416 -23.38 -10.70 11.08
N LEU A 417 -23.00 -10.31 9.87
CA LEU A 417 -23.12 -8.95 9.34
C LEU A 417 -24.55 -8.45 9.50
N SER A 418 -24.71 -7.27 10.10
CA SER A 418 -26.00 -6.59 10.25
C SER A 418 -25.87 -5.07 10.13
N GLY A 419 -26.99 -4.37 10.02
CA GLY A 419 -26.99 -2.92 9.79
C GLY A 419 -26.41 -2.55 8.43
N THR A 420 -25.54 -1.54 8.40
CA THR A 420 -24.88 -1.05 7.18
C THR A 420 -23.36 -1.22 7.23
N ILE A 421 -22.83 -2.00 6.30
CA ILE A 421 -21.38 -2.14 6.08
C ILE A 421 -20.97 -1.15 5.00
N THR A 422 -20.14 -0.18 5.36
CA THR A 422 -19.68 0.89 4.46
C THR A 422 -18.25 0.63 4.03
N VAL A 423 -18.03 0.41 2.73
CA VAL A 423 -16.72 0.18 2.12
C VAL A 423 -16.45 1.29 1.11
N ASP A 424 -15.76 2.35 1.52
CA ASP A 424 -15.75 3.63 0.79
C ASP A 424 -14.33 4.12 0.47
N GLY A 425 -14.06 4.50 -0.79
CA GLY A 425 -12.83 5.20 -1.16
C GLY A 425 -11.54 4.37 -1.05
N ASN A 426 -11.63 3.04 -0.97
CA ASN A 426 -10.46 2.17 -0.84
C ASN A 426 -9.74 2.00 -2.19
N THR A 427 -8.42 1.83 -2.16
CA THR A 427 -7.60 1.50 -3.33
C THR A 427 -6.94 0.14 -3.14
N LEU A 428 -7.17 -0.76 -4.08
CA LEU A 428 -6.68 -2.13 -4.08
C LEU A 428 -5.77 -2.34 -5.29
N VAL A 429 -4.49 -2.65 -5.04
CA VAL A 429 -3.47 -2.79 -6.09
C VAL A 429 -2.90 -4.19 -6.07
N ARG A 430 -3.03 -4.94 -7.18
CA ARG A 430 -2.49 -6.31 -7.28
C ARG A 430 -2.99 -7.24 -6.17
N THR A 431 -4.27 -7.12 -5.80
CA THR A 431 -4.90 -7.93 -4.75
C THR A 431 -5.86 -8.96 -5.33
N GLY A 432 -6.11 -10.02 -4.56
CA GLY A 432 -6.74 -11.26 -5.04
C GLY A 432 -5.71 -12.30 -5.47
N ALA A 433 -6.05 -13.57 -5.39
CA ALA A 433 -5.13 -14.68 -5.65
C ALA A 433 -5.88 -15.98 -5.92
N LEU A 434 -5.20 -16.98 -6.47
CA LEU A 434 -5.75 -18.32 -6.56
C LEU A 434 -5.95 -18.89 -5.16
N ASN A 435 -7.15 -19.40 -4.85
CA ASN A 435 -7.34 -20.20 -3.65
C ASN A 435 -6.94 -21.66 -3.97
N PRO A 436 -5.85 -22.19 -3.38
CA PRO A 436 -5.43 -23.58 -3.64
C PRO A 436 -6.46 -24.62 -3.17
N ASN A 437 -7.39 -24.24 -2.27
CA ASN A 437 -8.41 -25.14 -1.74
C ASN A 437 -9.67 -25.18 -2.60
N TRP A 438 -10.06 -24.06 -3.20
CA TRP A 438 -11.34 -23.94 -3.91
C TRP A 438 -11.23 -24.34 -5.38
N GLY A 439 -10.02 -24.39 -5.92
CA GLY A 439 -9.80 -24.65 -7.35
C GLY A 439 -10.20 -23.46 -8.25
N HIS A 440 -10.45 -22.29 -7.64
CA HIS A 440 -10.77 -21.03 -8.31
C HIS A 440 -10.20 -19.83 -7.53
N PRO A 441 -10.08 -18.66 -8.15
CA PRO A 441 -9.47 -17.49 -7.51
C PRO A 441 -10.43 -16.72 -6.63
N MET A 442 -9.87 -16.02 -5.64
CA MET A 442 -10.50 -14.94 -4.91
C MET A 442 -10.19 -13.59 -5.56
N GLY A 443 -11.18 -12.71 -5.61
CA GLY A 443 -11.08 -11.38 -6.20
C GLY A 443 -10.42 -10.35 -5.29
N ALA A 444 -10.21 -9.16 -5.82
CA ALA A 444 -9.64 -8.03 -5.09
C ALA A 444 -10.53 -7.60 -3.90
N LEU A 445 -11.85 -7.55 -4.10
CA LEU A 445 -12.84 -7.30 -3.05
C LEU A 445 -13.92 -8.37 -3.11
N ARG A 446 -14.10 -9.13 -2.02
CA ARG A 446 -15.17 -10.14 -1.92
C ARG A 446 -16.24 -9.80 -0.90
N VAL A 447 -17.48 -10.14 -1.23
CA VAL A 447 -18.58 -10.27 -0.28
C VAL A 447 -18.98 -11.74 -0.20
N ASP A 448 -18.85 -12.34 0.98
CA ASP A 448 -18.86 -13.79 1.17
C ASP A 448 -19.93 -14.23 2.18
N SER A 449 -20.98 -14.88 1.69
CA SER A 449 -22.07 -15.44 2.49
C SER A 449 -21.72 -16.82 3.07
N TYR A 450 -20.49 -17.01 3.56
CA TYR A 450 -19.90 -18.33 3.85
C TYR A 450 -20.78 -19.26 4.70
N ASP A 451 -21.07 -18.90 5.96
CA ASP A 451 -21.90 -19.73 6.87
C ASP A 451 -23.36 -19.27 6.94
N SER A 452 -23.65 -18.03 6.54
CA SER A 452 -24.99 -17.45 6.58
C SER A 452 -25.19 -16.41 5.47
N ALA A 453 -26.46 -16.17 5.11
CA ALA A 453 -26.82 -15.17 4.11
C ALA A 453 -26.31 -13.77 4.49
N ILE A 454 -25.99 -12.95 3.50
CA ILE A 454 -25.80 -11.52 3.73
C ILE A 454 -27.15 -10.83 3.60
N ASP A 455 -27.71 -10.40 4.72
CA ASP A 455 -28.94 -9.60 4.78
C ASP A 455 -28.68 -8.14 5.25
N ALA A 456 -27.43 -7.83 5.62
CA ALA A 456 -26.98 -6.45 5.87
C ALA A 456 -26.97 -5.63 4.57
N THR A 457 -27.03 -4.30 4.71
CA THR A 457 -26.74 -3.41 3.57
C THR A 457 -25.24 -3.29 3.41
N VAL A 458 -24.70 -3.63 2.25
CA VAL A 458 -23.26 -3.51 1.95
C VAL A 458 -23.09 -2.47 0.85
N ASN A 459 -22.55 -1.30 1.21
CA ASN A 459 -22.33 -0.20 0.29
C ASN A 459 -20.84 -0.09 -0.04
N ILE A 460 -20.48 -0.44 -1.28
CA ILE A 460 -19.13 -0.34 -1.81
C ILE A 460 -19.07 0.89 -2.72
N THR A 461 -18.41 1.96 -2.29
CA THR A 461 -18.39 3.24 -2.99
C THR A 461 -16.97 3.70 -3.31
N ASN A 462 -16.80 4.38 -4.45
CA ASN A 462 -15.56 5.09 -4.81
C ASN A 462 -14.29 4.21 -4.75
N THR A 463 -14.42 2.90 -4.96
CA THR A 463 -13.31 1.95 -4.82
C THR A 463 -12.49 1.91 -6.11
N THR A 464 -11.16 2.02 -5.98
CA THR A 464 -10.22 1.85 -7.10
C THR A 464 -9.58 0.48 -7.02
N ILE A 465 -9.67 -0.31 -8.09
CA ILE A 465 -9.03 -1.63 -8.21
C ILE A 465 -8.10 -1.58 -9.43
N THR A 466 -6.82 -1.84 -9.22
CA THR A 466 -5.78 -1.76 -10.27
C THR A 466 -4.93 -3.02 -10.28
N ASP A 467 -4.72 -3.59 -11.47
CA ASP A 467 -3.83 -4.72 -11.72
C ASP A 467 -4.19 -5.97 -10.87
N SER A 468 -5.48 -6.21 -10.58
CA SER A 468 -5.91 -7.46 -9.93
C SER A 468 -5.50 -8.66 -10.80
N PRO A 469 -4.75 -9.66 -10.28
CA PRO A 469 -4.32 -10.82 -11.07
C PRO A 469 -5.48 -11.70 -11.53
N TYR A 470 -6.63 -11.61 -10.86
CA TYR A 470 -7.86 -12.34 -11.20
C TYR A 470 -9.03 -11.37 -11.33
N SER A 471 -10.07 -11.50 -10.51
CA SER A 471 -11.29 -10.71 -10.60
C SER A 471 -11.24 -9.45 -9.73
N ALA A 472 -12.06 -8.46 -10.06
CA ALA A 472 -12.15 -7.23 -9.27
C ALA A 472 -13.11 -7.40 -8.09
N PHE A 473 -14.40 -7.64 -8.37
CA PHE A 473 -15.44 -7.89 -7.37
C PHE A 473 -15.86 -9.35 -7.38
N GLU A 474 -15.94 -9.97 -6.21
CA GLU A 474 -16.36 -11.36 -6.03
C GLU A 474 -17.59 -11.44 -5.11
N PHE A 475 -18.60 -12.23 -5.50
CA PHE A 475 -19.77 -12.55 -4.69
C PHE A 475 -19.91 -14.05 -4.57
N VAL A 476 -19.59 -14.59 -3.40
CA VAL A 476 -19.37 -16.02 -3.22
C VAL A 476 -20.05 -16.54 -1.96
N SER A 477 -20.41 -17.82 -1.95
CA SER A 477 -20.74 -18.55 -0.72
C SER A 477 -19.61 -19.55 -0.51
N GLY A 478 -18.51 -19.09 0.09
CA GLY A 478 -17.22 -19.78 0.10
C GLY A 478 -17.27 -21.19 0.71
N GLY A 479 -18.20 -21.43 1.63
CA GLY A 479 -18.43 -22.74 2.23
C GLY A 479 -19.18 -23.74 1.34
N GLY A 480 -19.56 -23.37 0.12
CA GLY A 480 -20.27 -24.25 -0.82
C GLY A 480 -21.74 -24.51 -0.47
N GLN A 481 -22.32 -23.72 0.43
CA GLN A 481 -23.69 -23.94 0.94
C GLN A 481 -24.76 -23.20 0.12
N GLY A 482 -24.37 -22.36 -0.84
CA GLY A 482 -25.34 -21.61 -1.67
C GLY A 482 -26.12 -20.57 -0.88
N ARG A 483 -25.51 -19.97 0.14
CA ARG A 483 -26.16 -18.91 0.91
C ARG A 483 -26.23 -17.64 0.05
N PRO A 484 -27.35 -16.91 0.10
CA PRO A 484 -27.52 -15.75 -0.77
C PRO A 484 -26.71 -14.54 -0.32
N VAL A 485 -26.19 -13.80 -1.29
CA VAL A 485 -25.60 -12.45 -1.11
C VAL A 485 -26.65 -11.43 -1.54
N ARG A 486 -27.13 -10.58 -0.61
CA ARG A 486 -28.14 -9.54 -0.86
C ARG A 486 -27.70 -8.21 -0.29
N GLY A 487 -28.43 -7.15 -0.63
CA GLY A 487 -28.22 -5.81 -0.06
C GLY A 487 -26.94 -5.12 -0.53
N VAL A 488 -26.29 -5.61 -1.59
CA VAL A 488 -25.02 -5.07 -2.09
C VAL A 488 -25.25 -3.98 -3.14
N ASN A 489 -24.65 -2.82 -2.92
CA ASN A 489 -24.59 -1.71 -3.87
C ASN A 489 -23.13 -1.34 -4.16
N VAL A 490 -22.74 -1.39 -5.43
CA VAL A 490 -21.42 -0.92 -5.90
C VAL A 490 -21.61 0.35 -6.70
N THR A 491 -21.01 1.47 -6.28
CA THR A 491 -21.19 2.78 -6.93
C THR A 491 -19.85 3.53 -7.11
N GLY A 492 -19.58 4.05 -8.32
CA GLY A 492 -18.45 4.93 -8.57
C GLY A 492 -17.08 4.26 -8.55
N ALA A 493 -17.01 2.96 -8.84
CA ALA A 493 -15.75 2.22 -8.83
C ALA A 493 -14.94 2.43 -10.12
N THR A 494 -13.61 2.47 -9.97
CA THR A 494 -12.67 2.48 -11.10
C THR A 494 -11.89 1.18 -11.11
N VAL A 495 -11.98 0.41 -12.19
CA VAL A 495 -11.33 -0.88 -12.36
C VAL A 495 -10.36 -0.80 -13.55
N ARG A 496 -9.10 -1.18 -13.34
CA ARG A 496 -8.06 -1.14 -14.38
C ARG A 496 -7.27 -2.44 -14.39
N ASN A 497 -7.05 -2.97 -15.59
CA ASN A 497 -6.16 -4.11 -15.84
C ASN A 497 -6.51 -5.36 -15.01
N THR A 498 -7.79 -5.67 -14.90
CA THR A 498 -8.24 -6.87 -14.18
C THR A 498 -7.95 -8.11 -15.01
N GLY A 499 -7.24 -9.08 -14.43
CA GLY A 499 -6.76 -10.27 -15.12
C GLY A 499 -7.87 -11.11 -15.75
N THR A 500 -8.97 -11.32 -15.02
CA THR A 500 -10.11 -12.12 -15.49
C THR A 500 -11.35 -11.27 -15.76
N VAL A 501 -12.19 -11.07 -14.73
CA VAL A 501 -13.50 -10.45 -14.84
C VAL A 501 -13.71 -9.32 -13.86
N VAL A 502 -14.51 -8.32 -14.23
CA VAL A 502 -14.88 -7.25 -13.30
C VAL A 502 -15.76 -7.79 -12.18
N VAL A 503 -16.71 -8.65 -12.51
CA VAL A 503 -17.60 -9.28 -11.54
C VAL A 503 -17.53 -10.80 -11.66
N GLN A 504 -17.14 -11.46 -10.56
CA GLN A 504 -17.20 -12.91 -10.38
C GLN A 504 -18.34 -13.24 -9.41
N ALA A 505 -19.48 -13.65 -9.95
CA ALA A 505 -20.69 -13.97 -9.19
C ALA A 505 -20.91 -15.49 -9.13
N GLU A 506 -20.87 -16.02 -7.92
CA GLU A 506 -20.80 -17.44 -7.59
C GLU A 506 -21.80 -17.86 -6.49
N ALA A 507 -22.32 -16.90 -5.72
CA ALA A 507 -23.46 -17.11 -4.83
C ALA A 507 -24.78 -16.86 -5.57
N PRO A 508 -25.92 -17.41 -5.11
CA PRO A 508 -27.22 -16.86 -5.47
C PRO A 508 -27.43 -15.48 -4.82
N GLY A 509 -28.38 -14.68 -5.32
CA GLY A 509 -28.72 -13.39 -4.71
C GLY A 509 -28.78 -12.24 -5.70
N ALA A 510 -28.37 -11.05 -5.29
CA ALA A 510 -28.40 -9.86 -6.14
C ALA A 510 -27.43 -8.76 -5.69
N ALA A 511 -26.94 -8.00 -6.65
CA ALA A 511 -26.19 -6.76 -6.43
C ALA A 511 -26.56 -5.71 -7.48
N VAL A 512 -26.43 -4.43 -7.12
CA VAL A 512 -26.64 -3.29 -8.01
C VAL A 512 -25.33 -2.56 -8.28
N PHE A 513 -25.03 -2.30 -9.56
CA PHE A 513 -23.82 -1.62 -10.00
C PHE A 513 -24.17 -0.29 -10.65
N ARG A 514 -23.49 0.80 -10.25
CA ARG A 514 -23.65 2.15 -10.81
C ARG A 514 -22.30 2.81 -11.01
N ASP A 515 -22.15 3.58 -12.08
CA ASP A 515 -20.96 4.40 -12.33
C ASP A 515 -19.63 3.62 -12.20
N VAL A 516 -19.64 2.32 -12.53
CA VAL A 516 -18.43 1.49 -12.52
C VAL A 516 -17.76 1.57 -13.88
N THR A 517 -16.56 2.13 -13.90
CA THR A 517 -15.75 2.24 -15.12
C THR A 517 -14.64 1.20 -15.07
N ALA A 518 -14.59 0.32 -16.07
CA ALA A 518 -13.53 -0.67 -16.23
C ALA A 518 -12.71 -0.42 -17.50
N THR A 519 -11.42 -0.71 -17.46
CA THR A 519 -10.53 -0.65 -18.64
C THR A 519 -9.58 -1.84 -18.62
N GLN A 520 -9.27 -2.37 -19.81
CA GLN A 520 -8.35 -3.51 -19.99
C GLN A 520 -8.75 -4.74 -19.15
N VAL A 521 -10.01 -5.17 -19.30
CA VAL A 521 -10.52 -6.39 -18.68
C VAL A 521 -10.01 -7.59 -19.47
N GLY A 522 -9.33 -8.53 -18.81
CA GLY A 522 -8.61 -9.60 -19.49
C GLY A 522 -9.49 -10.67 -20.15
N SER A 523 -10.60 -11.05 -19.53
CA SER A 523 -11.49 -12.10 -20.07
C SER A 523 -12.87 -11.58 -20.47
N ALA A 524 -13.69 -11.15 -19.50
CA ALA A 524 -15.07 -10.74 -19.72
C ALA A 524 -15.51 -9.75 -18.64
N GLY A 525 -16.59 -9.01 -18.87
CA GLY A 525 -17.14 -8.14 -17.83
C GLY A 525 -17.61 -8.93 -16.61
N VAL A 526 -18.36 -10.00 -16.85
CA VAL A 526 -19.05 -10.79 -15.82
C VAL A 526 -18.79 -12.28 -16.00
N TYR A 527 -18.46 -12.97 -14.91
CA TYR A 527 -18.70 -14.40 -14.73
C TYR A 527 -19.87 -14.55 -13.76
N ASN A 528 -20.96 -15.22 -14.15
CA ASN A 528 -22.14 -15.37 -13.30
C ASN A 528 -22.62 -16.82 -13.37
N CYS A 529 -22.06 -17.64 -12.48
CA CYS A 529 -22.24 -19.08 -12.45
C CYS A 529 -22.42 -19.54 -11.00
N PRO A 530 -23.61 -19.32 -10.41
CA PRO A 530 -23.84 -19.63 -9.01
C PRO A 530 -23.68 -21.12 -8.68
N TYR A 531 -23.09 -21.42 -7.53
CA TYR A 531 -22.97 -22.77 -6.98
C TYR A 531 -23.47 -22.84 -5.52
N PRO A 532 -23.77 -24.05 -5.01
CA PRO A 532 -23.95 -25.30 -5.74
C PRO A 532 -25.16 -25.24 -6.68
N ALA A 533 -25.26 -26.18 -7.62
CA ALA A 533 -26.38 -26.23 -8.55
C ALA A 533 -27.73 -26.20 -7.81
N ASN A 534 -28.70 -25.47 -8.35
CA ASN A 534 -30.04 -25.24 -7.79
C ASN A 534 -30.10 -24.37 -6.50
N SER A 535 -29.03 -23.69 -6.11
CA SER A 535 -29.05 -22.72 -5.00
C SER A 535 -29.79 -21.42 -5.31
N GLY A 536 -29.99 -21.13 -6.59
CA GLY A 536 -30.66 -19.93 -7.09
C GLY A 536 -29.82 -19.20 -8.14
N ALA A 537 -30.35 -18.11 -8.68
CA ALA A 537 -29.63 -17.24 -9.62
C ALA A 537 -29.02 -16.04 -8.89
N PHE A 538 -27.99 -15.44 -9.49
CA PHE A 538 -27.49 -14.12 -9.08
C PHE A 538 -27.97 -13.04 -10.06
N THR A 539 -28.72 -12.07 -9.56
CA THR A 539 -29.25 -10.97 -10.36
C THR A 539 -28.32 -9.77 -10.29
N LEU A 540 -27.64 -9.47 -11.40
CA LEU A 540 -26.86 -8.24 -11.56
C LEU A 540 -27.76 -7.15 -12.14
N THR A 541 -27.99 -6.10 -11.37
CA THR A 541 -28.76 -4.93 -11.82
C THR A 541 -27.82 -3.82 -12.25
N ASP A 542 -27.88 -3.44 -13.52
CA ASP A 542 -27.25 -2.22 -14.02
C ASP A 542 -28.11 -1.01 -13.61
N GLY A 543 -27.59 -0.20 -12.69
CA GLY A 543 -28.24 1.00 -12.20
C GLY A 543 -27.88 2.27 -12.99
N GLY A 544 -27.12 2.17 -14.09
CA GLY A 544 -26.68 3.28 -14.95
C GLY A 544 -25.22 3.71 -14.72
N GLY A 545 -24.61 4.30 -15.76
CA GLY A 545 -23.25 4.87 -15.70
C GLY A 545 -22.10 3.88 -15.83
N ASN A 546 -22.38 2.59 -15.94
CA ASN A 546 -21.37 1.54 -16.09
C ASN A 546 -20.74 1.56 -17.48
N SER A 547 -19.42 1.37 -17.59
CA SER A 547 -18.71 1.37 -18.88
C SER A 547 -17.45 0.51 -18.91
N GLY A 548 -17.14 -0.08 -20.07
CA GLY A 548 -15.89 -0.82 -20.31
C GLY A 548 -15.84 -2.27 -19.80
N TRP A 549 -16.97 -2.80 -19.34
CA TRP A 549 -17.14 -4.20 -18.91
C TRP A 549 -18.49 -4.79 -19.35
N ALA A 550 -18.95 -4.40 -20.54
CA ALA A 550 -20.08 -5.07 -21.17
C ALA A 550 -19.66 -6.48 -21.63
N GLY A 551 -20.47 -7.49 -21.33
CA GLY A 551 -20.26 -8.87 -21.76
C GLY A 551 -20.14 -9.86 -20.61
N THR A 552 -20.66 -11.06 -20.85
CA THR A 552 -20.71 -12.15 -19.87
C THR A 552 -19.97 -13.35 -20.41
N TRP A 553 -19.17 -13.99 -19.58
CA TRP A 553 -18.55 -15.27 -19.85
C TRP A 553 -19.64 -16.31 -20.13
N SER A 554 -19.59 -16.94 -21.30
CA SER A 554 -20.70 -17.75 -21.80
C SER A 554 -20.71 -19.19 -21.32
N ASP A 555 -19.60 -19.68 -20.75
CA ASP A 555 -19.42 -21.10 -20.41
C ASP A 555 -19.13 -21.30 -18.92
N CYS A 556 -20.18 -21.53 -18.13
CA CYS A 556 -20.05 -21.84 -16.70
C CYS A 556 -19.39 -23.19 -16.40
N SER A 557 -19.07 -24.02 -17.41
CA SER A 557 -18.28 -25.24 -17.20
C SER A 557 -16.78 -25.00 -17.21
N SER A 558 -16.33 -23.79 -17.57
CA SER A 558 -14.93 -23.40 -17.59
C SER A 558 -14.68 -22.07 -16.87
N TRP A 559 -13.47 -21.92 -16.34
CA TRP A 559 -13.06 -20.72 -15.62
C TRP A 559 -12.43 -19.69 -16.56
N PRO A 560 -12.83 -18.40 -16.48
CA PRO A 560 -12.10 -17.32 -17.12
C PRO A 560 -10.63 -17.37 -16.67
N GLN A 561 -9.74 -17.59 -17.62
CA GLN A 561 -8.30 -17.55 -17.36
C GLN A 561 -7.80 -16.13 -17.51
N PRO A 562 -6.80 -15.69 -16.71
CA PRO A 562 -6.20 -14.38 -16.88
C PRO A 562 -5.82 -14.16 -18.34
N GLY A 563 -6.50 -13.21 -19.00
CA GLY A 563 -6.55 -13.13 -20.46
C GLY A 563 -5.34 -12.46 -21.13
N GLN A 564 -4.31 -12.12 -20.36
CA GLN A 564 -3.01 -11.64 -20.79
C GLN A 564 -2.02 -12.01 -19.69
N GLY A 565 -0.88 -12.63 -20.03
CA GLY A 565 0.27 -12.59 -19.12
C GLY A 565 0.62 -11.13 -18.95
N ASN A 566 0.34 -10.56 -17.77
CA ASN A 566 0.61 -9.18 -17.37
C ASN A 566 0.48 -8.15 -18.53
N PRO A 567 -0.66 -7.47 -18.71
CA PRO A 567 -0.86 -6.64 -19.91
C PRO A 567 0.29 -5.67 -20.11
N ALA A 568 0.77 -5.57 -21.36
CA ALA A 568 1.64 -4.47 -21.77
C ALA A 568 0.99 -3.15 -21.32
N PRO A 569 1.77 -2.14 -20.91
CA PRO A 569 1.19 -0.91 -20.37
C PRO A 569 0.13 -0.34 -21.31
N ASP A 570 -0.92 0.26 -20.75
CA ASP A 570 -1.93 1.00 -21.50
C ASP A 570 -1.29 1.86 -22.61
N PRO A 571 -1.63 1.65 -23.89
CA PRO A 571 -1.12 2.46 -24.99
C PRO A 571 -1.42 3.96 -24.85
N GLY A 572 -2.48 4.31 -24.11
CA GLY A 572 -2.88 5.67 -23.78
C GLY A 572 -2.32 6.21 -22.46
N ARG A 573 -1.57 5.42 -21.67
CA ARG A 573 -0.93 5.92 -20.45
C ARG A 573 0.30 6.75 -20.80
N ASN A 574 0.37 7.95 -20.23
CA ASN A 574 1.60 8.72 -20.22
C ASN A 574 2.64 7.99 -19.35
N LEU A 575 3.58 7.30 -19.98
CA LEU A 575 4.66 6.55 -19.34
C LEU A 575 5.64 7.44 -18.56
N ALA A 576 5.70 8.73 -18.89
CA ALA A 576 6.61 9.70 -18.31
C ALA A 576 6.04 10.41 -17.07
N LYS A 577 4.71 10.39 -16.85
CA LYS A 577 4.09 11.09 -15.72
C LYS A 577 4.61 10.57 -14.38
N GLY A 578 5.08 11.47 -13.53
CA GLY A 578 5.65 11.20 -12.20
C GLY A 578 7.01 10.50 -12.22
N ARG A 579 7.63 10.32 -13.39
CA ARG A 579 8.91 9.61 -13.52
C ARG A 579 10.09 10.50 -13.16
N PRO A 580 11.22 9.92 -12.71
CA PRO A 580 12.45 10.68 -12.52
C PRO A 580 12.90 11.36 -13.83
N ALA A 581 13.13 12.66 -13.77
CA ALA A 581 13.66 13.46 -14.87
C ALA A 581 14.97 14.15 -14.47
N THR A 582 15.94 14.16 -15.38
CA THR A 582 17.23 14.84 -15.23
C THR A 582 17.47 15.76 -16.42
N ALA A 583 18.28 16.80 -16.25
CA ALA A 583 18.62 17.70 -17.33
C ALA A 583 20.09 18.13 -17.28
N THR A 584 20.61 18.66 -18.39
CA THR A 584 21.95 19.30 -18.44
C THR A 584 22.04 20.54 -17.55
N GLY A 585 20.90 21.11 -17.17
CA GLY A 585 20.79 22.20 -16.20
C GLY A 585 19.34 22.65 -16.05
N SER A 586 19.10 23.53 -15.09
CA SER A 586 17.83 24.23 -14.92
C SER A 586 18.04 25.66 -14.43
N GLN A 587 17.06 26.53 -14.67
CA GLN A 587 17.01 27.87 -14.09
C GLN A 587 16.11 27.91 -12.85
N ASP A 588 16.64 28.44 -11.75
CA ASP A 588 15.89 28.71 -10.52
C ASP A 588 15.00 27.52 -10.10
N VAL A 589 13.69 27.75 -9.93
CA VAL A 589 12.71 26.74 -9.53
C VAL A 589 12.19 25.89 -10.70
N TYR A 590 12.63 26.10 -11.94
CA TYR A 590 12.14 25.42 -13.14
C TYR A 590 12.89 24.09 -13.39
N THR A 591 12.81 23.20 -12.40
CA THR A 591 13.53 21.91 -12.37
C THR A 591 12.97 20.89 -13.37
N PRO A 592 13.77 19.90 -13.81
CA PRO A 592 13.34 18.91 -14.80
C PRO A 592 12.10 18.09 -14.40
N GLY A 593 11.85 17.89 -13.09
CA GLY A 593 10.66 17.19 -12.60
C GLY A 593 9.34 17.87 -12.96
N LYS A 594 9.35 19.19 -13.20
CA LYS A 594 8.17 19.94 -13.63
C LYS A 594 7.75 19.67 -15.07
N ALA A 595 8.55 18.94 -15.85
CA ALA A 595 8.16 18.53 -17.20
C ALA A 595 7.41 17.20 -17.22
N VAL A 596 7.15 16.59 -16.06
CA VAL A 596 6.53 15.27 -15.94
C VAL A 596 5.58 15.18 -14.74
N ASP A 597 5.23 16.31 -14.11
CA ASP A 597 4.40 16.33 -12.89
C ASP A 597 2.90 16.23 -13.20
N GLY A 598 2.51 16.36 -14.47
CA GLY A 598 1.13 16.34 -14.94
C GLY A 598 0.44 17.69 -14.83
N ASP A 599 1.17 18.78 -14.55
CA ASP A 599 0.66 20.14 -14.45
C ASP A 599 1.19 21.01 -15.60
N ALA A 600 0.33 21.28 -16.59
CA ALA A 600 0.71 22.13 -17.72
C ALA A 600 1.01 23.59 -17.34
N GLY A 601 0.75 24.03 -16.10
CA GLY A 601 1.07 25.37 -15.60
C GLY A 601 2.50 25.52 -15.07
N THR A 602 3.17 24.42 -14.70
CA THR A 602 4.58 24.39 -14.32
C THR A 602 5.44 24.07 -15.55
N TYR A 603 6.77 24.26 -15.45
CA TYR A 603 7.68 23.90 -16.53
C TYR A 603 9.12 23.72 -16.06
N TRP A 604 9.86 22.93 -16.83
CA TRP A 604 11.32 22.93 -16.85
C TRP A 604 11.85 24.01 -17.78
N GLU A 605 12.92 24.70 -17.38
CA GLU A 605 13.70 25.61 -18.23
C GLU A 605 15.19 25.32 -18.05
N SER A 606 15.90 25.09 -19.15
CA SER A 606 17.36 24.87 -19.15
C SER A 606 18.16 26.16 -18.87
N ALA A 607 19.47 26.03 -18.68
CA ALA A 607 20.36 27.21 -18.65
C ALA A 607 20.25 28.05 -19.95
N ASN A 608 20.29 29.38 -19.81
CA ASN A 608 20.08 30.32 -20.92
C ASN A 608 21.35 30.45 -21.77
N ASN A 609 21.17 30.62 -23.09
CA ASN A 609 22.23 30.80 -24.08
C ASN A 609 23.26 29.65 -24.12
N ALA A 610 22.84 28.44 -23.73
CA ALA A 610 23.73 27.29 -23.54
C ALA A 610 23.35 26.08 -24.40
N PHE A 611 22.67 26.27 -25.54
CA PHE A 611 22.30 25.17 -26.43
C PHE A 611 23.54 24.39 -26.96
N PRO A 612 23.44 23.06 -27.16
CA PRO A 612 22.26 22.23 -26.90
C PRO A 612 22.06 21.93 -25.41
N GLN A 613 20.81 21.86 -24.98
CA GLN A 613 20.41 21.46 -23.63
C GLN A 613 19.53 20.22 -23.71
N SER A 614 19.59 19.34 -22.71
CA SER A 614 18.80 18.11 -22.73
C SER A 614 18.00 17.87 -21.47
N LEU A 615 16.82 17.28 -21.65
CA LEU A 615 15.96 16.72 -20.62
C LEU A 615 15.87 15.21 -20.86
N THR A 616 16.08 14.40 -19.83
CA THR A 616 16.04 12.93 -19.87
C THR A 616 15.02 12.43 -18.85
N VAL A 617 14.07 11.61 -19.30
CA VAL A 617 13.09 10.94 -18.44
C VAL A 617 13.41 9.44 -18.37
N ASP A 618 13.52 8.89 -17.17
CA ASP A 618 13.61 7.44 -16.96
C ASP A 618 12.21 6.85 -16.83
N LEU A 619 11.74 6.13 -17.85
CA LEU A 619 10.43 5.48 -17.85
C LEU A 619 10.36 4.28 -16.88
N GLY A 620 11.45 3.92 -16.22
CA GLY A 620 11.56 2.84 -15.22
C GLY A 620 11.68 1.44 -15.82
N SER A 621 11.35 1.25 -17.10
CA SER A 621 11.47 0.01 -17.85
C SER A 621 11.60 0.29 -19.34
N SER A 622 12.11 -0.68 -20.11
CA SER A 622 12.20 -0.54 -21.56
C SER A 622 10.82 -0.67 -22.19
N TYR A 623 10.45 0.32 -22.99
CA TYR A 623 9.15 0.41 -23.65
C TYR A 623 9.30 0.65 -25.15
N ALA A 624 8.40 0.02 -25.90
CA ALA A 624 8.23 0.25 -27.32
C ALA A 624 7.45 1.56 -27.58
N VAL A 625 8.04 2.70 -27.25
CA VAL A 625 7.38 4.01 -27.37
C VAL A 625 7.06 4.31 -28.84
N ARG A 626 5.86 4.83 -29.10
CA ARG A 626 5.36 5.16 -30.44
C ARG A 626 5.08 6.63 -30.64
N ARG A 627 4.78 7.34 -29.55
CA ARG A 627 4.45 8.76 -29.59
C ARG A 627 5.00 9.47 -28.37
N VAL A 628 5.53 10.67 -28.58
CA VAL A 628 5.89 11.63 -27.54
C VAL A 628 5.06 12.88 -27.73
N VAL A 629 4.49 13.42 -26.65
CA VAL A 629 3.80 14.71 -26.69
C VAL A 629 4.60 15.70 -25.86
N LEU A 630 4.92 16.82 -26.48
CA LEU A 630 5.67 17.91 -25.85
C LEU A 630 4.71 19.08 -25.65
N LYS A 631 4.74 19.70 -24.48
CA LYS A 631 3.91 20.86 -24.18
C LYS A 631 4.72 22.04 -23.66
N LEU A 632 4.18 23.23 -23.87
CA LEU A 632 4.52 24.45 -23.14
C LEU A 632 3.29 24.94 -22.37
N PRO A 633 3.45 25.80 -21.35
CA PRO A 633 2.29 26.29 -20.62
C PRO A 633 1.25 26.93 -21.56
N PRO A 634 -0.06 26.68 -21.35
CA PRO A 634 -1.09 27.02 -22.32
C PRO A 634 -1.39 28.53 -22.38
N SER A 635 -0.82 29.33 -21.47
CA SER A 635 -1.02 30.78 -21.44
C SER A 635 -0.55 31.45 -22.74
N THR A 636 -1.38 32.34 -23.28
CA THR A 636 -1.07 33.14 -24.48
C THR A 636 0.19 34.00 -24.32
N ALA A 637 0.59 34.31 -23.08
CA ALA A 637 1.83 35.03 -22.77
C ALA A 637 3.11 34.28 -23.23
N TRP A 638 3.04 32.97 -23.44
CA TRP A 638 4.16 32.21 -24.00
C TRP A 638 4.36 32.50 -25.49
N GLY A 639 3.33 32.95 -26.22
CA GLY A 639 3.42 33.23 -27.64
C GLY A 639 3.78 31.99 -28.49
N ALA A 640 3.60 32.10 -29.80
CA ALA A 640 3.95 31.02 -30.70
C ALA A 640 5.46 30.96 -30.93
N ARG A 641 6.04 29.76 -30.83
CA ARG A 641 7.49 29.54 -30.95
C ARG A 641 7.81 28.16 -31.52
N THR A 642 9.06 27.98 -31.95
CA THR A 642 9.54 26.69 -32.44
C THR A 642 10.77 26.28 -31.64
N GLN A 643 10.76 25.04 -31.11
CA GLN A 643 11.95 24.42 -30.52
C GLN A 643 12.49 23.34 -31.45
N THR A 644 13.80 23.35 -31.71
CA THR A 644 14.47 22.31 -32.52
C THR A 644 14.95 21.19 -31.61
N VAL A 645 14.32 20.02 -31.71
CA VAL A 645 14.50 18.89 -30.78
C VAL A 645 15.00 17.65 -31.52
N THR A 646 16.00 16.98 -30.96
CA THR A 646 16.41 15.61 -31.32
C THR A 646 15.90 14.66 -30.24
N VAL A 647 15.32 13.52 -30.63
CA VAL A 647 14.85 12.50 -29.69
C VAL A 647 15.85 11.35 -29.65
N LEU A 648 16.38 11.07 -28.46
CA LEU A 648 17.30 9.97 -28.22
C LEU A 648 16.68 8.94 -27.26
N GLY A 649 17.04 7.67 -27.47
CA GLY A 649 16.64 6.55 -26.64
C GLY A 649 17.84 5.78 -26.11
N SER A 650 17.73 5.30 -24.87
CA SER A 650 18.68 4.36 -24.28
C SER A 650 17.94 3.32 -23.44
N THR A 651 18.48 2.11 -23.34
CA THR A 651 17.98 1.06 -22.44
C THR A 651 18.72 1.03 -21.12
N ASP A 652 19.93 1.61 -21.05
CA ASP A 652 20.85 1.53 -19.90
C ASP A 652 21.25 2.91 -19.32
N GLY A 653 20.85 4.00 -19.98
CA GLY A 653 21.11 5.38 -19.55
C GLY A 653 22.49 5.93 -19.96
N SER A 654 23.33 5.10 -20.59
CA SER A 654 24.72 5.40 -20.95
C SER A 654 24.99 5.31 -22.46
N ALA A 655 24.48 4.28 -23.14
CA ALA A 655 24.56 4.12 -24.59
C ALA A 655 23.31 4.71 -25.25
N TRP A 656 23.50 5.73 -26.08
CA TRP A 656 22.40 6.49 -26.67
C TRP A 656 22.29 6.25 -28.17
N SER A 657 21.08 6.02 -28.64
CA SER A 657 20.72 5.97 -30.05
C SER A 657 19.80 7.13 -30.40
N THR A 658 19.92 7.66 -31.61
CA THR A 658 18.99 8.69 -32.10
C THR A 658 17.73 8.00 -32.60
N ALA A 659 16.61 8.19 -31.89
CA ALA A 659 15.30 7.69 -32.31
C ALA A 659 14.67 8.58 -33.38
N LEU A 660 14.89 9.90 -33.28
CA LEU A 660 14.48 10.88 -34.28
C LEU A 660 15.51 12.01 -34.37
N GLY A 661 15.91 12.36 -35.59
CA GLY A 661 16.87 13.45 -35.84
C GLY A 661 16.33 14.83 -35.44
N ALA A 662 17.19 15.85 -35.49
CA ALA A 662 16.83 17.21 -35.14
C ALA A 662 15.69 17.74 -36.03
N GLN A 663 14.59 18.16 -35.41
CA GLN A 663 13.42 18.72 -36.09
C GLN A 663 12.81 19.88 -35.30
N GLY A 664 12.32 20.90 -36.01
CA GLY A 664 11.60 22.02 -35.40
C GLY A 664 10.15 21.65 -35.08
N TYR A 665 9.76 21.76 -33.80
CA TYR A 665 8.40 21.59 -33.32
C TYR A 665 7.80 22.94 -32.94
N ARG A 666 6.69 23.29 -33.60
CA ARG A 666 5.97 24.52 -33.34
C ARG A 666 5.01 24.33 -32.17
N PHE A 667 5.08 25.25 -31.22
CA PHE A 667 4.14 25.43 -30.12
C PHE A 667 3.36 26.71 -30.40
N ASP A 668 2.04 26.60 -30.45
CA ASP A 668 1.14 27.73 -30.67
C ASP A 668 0.06 27.72 -29.60
N PRO A 669 -0.11 28.79 -28.80
CA PRO A 669 -1.16 28.86 -27.80
C PRO A 669 -2.56 28.67 -28.40
N ALA A 670 -2.76 29.04 -29.68
CA ALA A 670 -4.02 28.85 -30.38
C ALA A 670 -4.39 27.36 -30.56
N THR A 671 -3.41 26.46 -30.50
CA THR A 671 -3.60 25.00 -30.57
C THR A 671 -3.18 24.31 -29.26
N GLY A 672 -3.20 25.04 -28.14
CA GLY A 672 -2.91 24.50 -26.81
C GLY A 672 -1.43 24.27 -26.51
N ASN A 673 -0.52 24.93 -27.23
CA ASN A 673 0.93 24.85 -27.00
C ASN A 673 1.44 23.40 -26.90
N THR A 674 0.95 22.55 -27.78
CA THR A 674 1.24 21.11 -27.79
C THR A 674 1.82 20.71 -29.15
N ALA A 675 2.87 19.90 -29.14
CA ALA A 675 3.46 19.28 -30.32
C ALA A 675 3.51 17.76 -30.13
N THR A 676 3.01 17.02 -31.11
CA THR A 676 3.05 15.55 -31.11
C THR A 676 4.17 15.06 -32.01
N VAL A 677 4.97 14.12 -31.50
CA VAL A 677 6.12 13.51 -32.17
C VAL A 677 5.88 12.01 -32.30
N SER A 678 5.70 11.53 -33.52
CA SER A 678 5.63 10.08 -33.80
C SER A 678 7.03 9.49 -33.88
N LEU A 679 7.24 8.35 -33.22
CA LEU A 679 8.52 7.63 -33.21
C LEU A 679 8.46 6.39 -34.12
N PRO A 680 9.59 6.00 -34.74
CA PRO A 680 9.66 4.76 -35.53
C PRO A 680 9.25 3.53 -34.70
N SER A 681 8.61 2.55 -35.33
CA SER A 681 8.13 1.31 -34.69
C SER A 681 9.24 0.45 -34.05
N GLY A 682 10.50 0.65 -34.43
CA GLY A 682 11.66 0.01 -33.81
C GLY A 682 12.17 0.69 -32.53
N THR A 683 11.55 1.80 -32.10
CA THR A 683 12.03 2.55 -30.93
C THR A 683 11.67 1.80 -29.65
N ASN A 684 12.68 1.20 -29.01
CA ASN A 684 12.58 0.59 -27.70
C ASN A 684 13.56 1.31 -26.77
N LEU A 685 13.04 1.97 -25.72
CA LEU A 685 13.84 2.76 -24.81
C LEU A 685 13.29 2.70 -23.39
N ARG A 686 14.19 2.77 -22.41
CA ARG A 686 13.86 3.07 -21.00
C ARG A 686 14.04 4.55 -20.72
N TYR A 687 15.13 5.12 -21.22
CA TYR A 687 15.47 6.52 -21.05
C TYR A 687 15.14 7.28 -22.32
N LEU A 688 14.22 8.23 -22.20
CA LEU A 688 13.84 9.15 -23.27
C LEU A 688 14.59 10.46 -23.06
N ARG A 689 15.44 10.87 -24.01
CA ARG A 689 16.15 12.15 -23.96
C ARG A 689 15.73 13.06 -25.11
N LEU A 690 15.36 14.27 -24.76
CA LEU A 690 15.12 15.37 -25.69
C LEU A 690 16.32 16.29 -25.67
N SER A 691 17.00 16.48 -26.80
CA SER A 691 18.08 17.45 -26.94
C SER A 691 17.58 18.65 -27.76
N VAL A 692 17.48 19.80 -27.11
CA VAL A 692 17.02 21.06 -27.69
C VAL A 692 18.23 21.87 -28.14
N SER A 693 18.27 22.22 -29.43
CA SER A 693 19.39 22.96 -30.04
C SER A 693 19.06 24.41 -30.42
N ALA A 694 17.77 24.76 -30.49
CA ALA A 694 17.31 26.12 -30.74
C ALA A 694 15.87 26.30 -30.21
N ASN A 695 15.52 27.52 -29.81
CA ASN A 695 14.17 27.94 -29.46
C ASN A 695 13.97 29.39 -29.92
N THR A 696 12.95 29.66 -30.73
CA THR A 696 12.72 31.00 -31.31
C THR A 696 12.09 31.99 -30.33
N GLY A 697 11.50 31.51 -29.22
CA GLY A 697 10.78 32.34 -28.25
C GLY A 697 11.58 32.68 -26.99
N TRP A 698 12.63 31.92 -26.69
CA TRP A 698 13.46 32.10 -25.49
C TRP A 698 14.82 31.44 -25.68
N PRO A 699 15.93 31.94 -25.13
CA PRO A 699 17.26 31.35 -25.32
C PRO A 699 17.51 30.11 -24.43
N ALA A 700 16.49 29.29 -24.15
CA ALA A 700 16.59 28.04 -23.37
C ALA A 700 15.61 26.97 -23.89
N GLY A 701 15.87 25.71 -23.54
CA GLY A 701 14.92 24.61 -23.75
C GLY A 701 13.87 24.63 -22.67
N GLN A 702 12.60 24.48 -23.04
CA GLN A 702 11.47 24.56 -22.10
C GLN A 702 10.43 23.49 -22.39
N PHE A 703 9.90 22.83 -21.35
CA PHE A 703 8.77 21.91 -21.47
C PHE A 703 7.91 22.00 -20.20
N SER A 704 6.60 22.19 -20.36
CA SER A 704 5.65 22.00 -19.25
C SER A 704 5.28 20.55 -19.07
N GLU A 705 5.18 19.79 -20.16
CA GLU A 705 4.98 18.34 -20.10
C GLU A 705 5.76 17.65 -21.21
N VAL A 706 6.31 16.49 -20.87
CA VAL A 706 6.86 15.49 -21.77
C VAL A 706 6.12 14.20 -21.48
N GLU A 707 5.30 13.79 -22.44
CA GLU A 707 4.48 12.60 -22.33
C GLU A 707 4.98 11.54 -23.29
N ALA A 708 4.98 10.26 -22.89
CA ALA A 708 5.40 9.14 -23.73
C ALA A 708 4.34 8.05 -23.75
N TYR A 709 4.06 7.48 -24.92
CA TYR A 709 2.94 6.56 -25.13
C TYR A 709 3.34 5.35 -25.99
N LEU A 710 2.70 4.21 -25.75
CA LEU A 710 2.85 3.02 -26.62
C LEU A 710 1.90 3.06 -27.83
N GLY A 711 0.88 3.91 -27.84
CA GLY A 711 0.02 4.17 -29.01
C GLY A 711 0.62 5.21 -29.96
N SER A 712 0.36 5.05 -31.27
CA SER A 712 0.82 5.95 -32.34
C SER A 712 0.23 7.35 -32.28
#